data_AF-A0A098TA85-F1
#
_entry.id   AF-A0A098TA85-F1
#
_cell.length_a   1.000
_cell.length_b   1.000
_cell.length_c   1.000
_cell.angle_alpha   90.00
_cell.angle_beta   90.00
_cell.angle_gamma   90.00
#
_symmetry.space_group_name_H-M   'P 1'
#
loop_
_entity.id
_entity.type
_entity.pdbx_description
1 polymer ?
#
loop_
_entity_poly.entity_id
_entity_poly.type
_entity_poly.pdbx_seq_one_letter_code
_entity_poly.pdbx_strand_id
1 'polypeptide(L)'
;MASPIPEAEDERDRRGTYAAGNRLLGRVIGCSGSKATVSALAGKDGGGLAELWSVGRLISISVGANRVVALVYSMTTASASWSDADENVMHIEVELVGEIHTGVSGKTEFSAGISQYPYLGAVVHRMRSSDLAVIYDPGVSDTAVIGSLTQDPTLGALIHVPSLLSRHFAVVGTTGVGKTTAVTLLLHKALQADPSLRVLILDPHNEFAAAFPTQSVVIDTDTLDLPFWLFKLEEFTEVLFRGRPPIPEEIDVLRDLIPEAKRMFKGSTDTALIRRGPEKSSLTADTPVPYRVADLMALIDERIGKLEGRSEKPHLRSLKVRIQAAINDPRYEFMFSSNTIHDTILQTISHIFRIPGDGKPVTTFQLSGIPSEVVNSVASILCRMAFEIALWSAGGVRILVVCEEAHRYVPADPNLGFFPTRQAISRIAKEGRKYGVSLGVITQRPGELDPTILSQCSTVFAMRLSNDHDQDIIRSAIPDSSASTMSFLSSIGNGEAIAFGEAVAVPMRMMFERVSENVLPRANSGLQPVHRGDPNGVDLRKIVMRMRHIDDSPKPQAPQHVPGRPQSEQLPSIDPMDEFGAAPARRRFSDQPAYAPPAPAPERGYGYNEAAPEAAPAAPRHELSSLRSSLLKKPLSSLLKD
;
A
#
# COMPACT_ATOMS: atom_id res chain seq x y z
N MET A 1 -3.86 -56.20 3.90
CA MET A 1 -2.42 -56.35 3.60
C MET A 1 -1.77 -55.01 3.86
N ALA A 2 -0.76 -54.95 4.74
CA ALA A 2 -0.03 -53.72 5.02
C ALA A 2 1.16 -53.58 4.07
N SER A 3 1.28 -52.43 3.42
CA SER A 3 2.50 -52.06 2.67
C SER A 3 3.43 -51.28 3.60
N PRO A 4 4.75 -51.54 3.60
CA PRO A 4 5.67 -50.86 4.50
C PRO A 4 5.92 -49.40 4.10
N ILE A 5 6.21 -48.59 5.12
CA ILE A 5 6.49 -47.14 5.07
C ILE A 5 7.91 -46.92 4.49
N PRO A 6 8.18 -45.85 3.72
CA PRO A 6 9.47 -45.69 3.05
C PRO A 6 10.59 -45.20 4.00
N GLU A 7 11.41 -46.12 4.49
CA GLU A 7 12.73 -45.79 5.10
C GLU A 7 13.76 -45.28 4.07
N ALA A 8 13.43 -45.31 2.79
CA ALA A 8 14.35 -45.11 1.66
C ALA A 8 14.73 -43.65 1.35
N GLU A 9 14.14 -42.64 2.01
CA GLU A 9 14.50 -41.22 1.80
C GLU A 9 15.56 -40.72 2.80
N ASP A 10 15.50 -41.12 4.07
CA ASP A 10 16.54 -40.78 5.08
C ASP A 10 17.91 -41.44 4.77
N GLU A 11 17.91 -42.51 3.98
CA GLU A 11 19.14 -43.13 3.46
C GLU A 11 19.73 -42.43 2.22
N ARG A 12 18.93 -41.67 1.45
CA ARG A 12 19.42 -40.96 0.25
C ARG A 12 20.23 -39.72 0.62
N ASP A 13 19.85 -39.02 1.68
CA ASP A 13 20.60 -37.86 2.18
C ASP A 13 21.98 -38.26 2.79
N ARG A 14 22.17 -39.55 3.11
CA ARG A 14 23.48 -40.14 3.45
C ARG A 14 24.36 -40.47 2.24
N ARG A 15 23.83 -40.43 1.01
CA ARG A 15 24.52 -40.79 -0.24
C ARG A 15 24.52 -39.67 -1.29
N GLY A 16 24.27 -38.43 -0.89
CA GLY A 16 24.60 -37.25 -1.70
C GLY A 16 26.11 -37.20 -2.00
N THR A 17 26.48 -36.72 -3.19
CA THR A 17 27.84 -36.75 -3.77
C THR A 17 28.88 -35.85 -3.09
N TYR A 18 28.64 -35.41 -1.86
CA TYR A 18 29.57 -34.61 -1.05
C TYR A 18 30.11 -35.44 0.12
N ALA A 19 31.44 -35.51 0.22
CA ALA A 19 32.11 -36.30 1.25
C ALA A 19 31.72 -35.87 2.68
N ALA A 20 31.75 -36.81 3.62
CA ALA A 20 31.31 -36.66 5.01
C ALA A 20 32.07 -35.59 5.86
N GLY A 21 33.07 -34.90 5.28
CA GLY A 21 33.84 -33.84 5.93
C GLY A 21 33.19 -32.45 5.90
N ASN A 22 32.19 -32.18 5.05
CA ASN A 22 31.71 -30.82 4.80
C ASN A 22 30.52 -30.38 5.68
N ARG A 23 30.59 -30.70 6.98
CA ARG A 23 29.65 -30.18 7.98
C ARG A 23 30.18 -28.86 8.52
N LEU A 24 29.35 -27.80 8.45
CA LEU A 24 29.48 -26.65 9.35
C LEU A 24 29.60 -27.20 10.79
N LEU A 25 30.69 -26.85 11.46
CA LEU A 25 31.04 -27.32 12.80
C LEU A 25 31.53 -26.13 13.62
N GLY A 26 30.57 -25.45 14.25
CA GLY A 26 30.85 -24.53 15.35
C GLY A 26 30.63 -25.22 16.69
N ARG A 27 31.10 -24.60 17.78
CA ARG A 27 30.73 -24.97 19.15
C ARG A 27 30.24 -23.75 19.91
N VAL A 28 29.19 -23.93 20.72
CA VAL A 28 28.70 -22.88 21.62
C VAL A 28 29.77 -22.58 22.68
N ILE A 29 30.23 -21.34 22.75
CA ILE A 29 31.19 -20.84 23.76
C ILE A 29 30.57 -19.86 24.76
N GLY A 30 29.36 -19.39 24.49
CA GLY A 30 28.54 -18.61 25.42
C GLY A 30 27.06 -18.84 25.12
N CYS A 31 26.22 -18.84 26.15
CA CYS A 31 24.76 -18.87 25.99
C CYS A 31 24.11 -17.96 27.05
N SER A 32 23.07 -17.27 26.63
CA SER A 32 22.18 -16.43 27.43
C SER A 32 20.72 -16.83 27.16
N GLY A 33 19.75 -16.16 27.78
CA GLY A 33 18.33 -16.53 27.65
C GLY A 33 17.73 -16.41 26.24
N SER A 34 18.31 -15.62 25.34
CA SER A 34 17.82 -15.48 23.95
C SER A 34 18.92 -15.50 22.90
N LYS A 35 20.20 -15.54 23.30
CA LYS A 35 21.35 -15.44 22.39
C LYS A 35 22.47 -16.38 22.78
N ALA A 36 23.20 -16.90 21.80
CA ALA A 36 24.40 -17.69 22.01
C ALA A 36 25.56 -17.18 21.14
N THR A 37 26.77 -17.43 21.62
CA THR A 37 28.01 -17.14 20.88
C THR A 37 28.63 -18.46 20.46
N VAL A 38 28.88 -18.62 19.17
CA VAL A 38 29.44 -19.83 18.56
C VAL A 38 30.86 -19.54 18.10
N SER A 39 31.80 -20.40 18.46
CA SER A 39 33.16 -20.38 17.91
C SER A 39 33.26 -21.36 16.75
N ALA A 40 33.86 -20.92 15.64
CA ALA A 40 34.12 -21.74 14.45
C ALA A 40 35.50 -21.43 13.87
N LEU A 41 36.11 -22.41 13.19
CA LEU A 41 37.39 -22.25 12.52
C LEU A 41 37.18 -22.11 11.01
N ALA A 42 37.77 -21.07 10.41
CA ALA A 42 37.99 -21.00 8.97
C ALA A 42 39.41 -21.49 8.66
N GLY A 43 39.49 -22.59 7.90
CA GLY A 43 40.75 -23.23 7.50
C GLY A 43 41.50 -22.49 6.39
N LYS A 44 42.80 -22.81 6.27
CA LYS A 44 43.79 -22.06 5.45
C LYS A 44 43.47 -21.97 3.95
N ASP A 45 42.71 -22.91 3.39
CA ASP A 45 42.37 -22.92 1.96
C ASP A 45 41.16 -22.02 1.60
N GLY A 46 40.49 -21.40 2.57
CA GLY A 46 39.42 -20.39 2.39
C GLY A 46 38.07 -20.87 1.80
N GLY A 47 38.11 -21.71 0.76
CA GLY A 47 36.99 -21.97 -0.16
C GLY A 47 36.02 -23.08 0.24
N GLY A 48 35.48 -23.07 1.46
CA GLY A 48 34.42 -24.01 1.82
C GLY A 48 33.73 -23.76 3.15
N LEU A 49 34.48 -23.81 4.27
CA LEU A 49 33.87 -23.68 5.61
C LEU A 49 33.52 -22.24 6.00
N ALA A 50 34.23 -21.24 5.46
CA ALA A 50 33.94 -19.83 5.72
C ALA A 50 32.67 -19.35 5.00
N GLU A 51 32.52 -19.66 3.70
CA GLU A 51 31.36 -19.26 2.87
C GLU A 51 30.01 -19.82 3.37
N LEU A 52 30.06 -20.89 4.15
CA LEU A 52 28.87 -21.50 4.76
C LEU A 52 28.34 -20.66 5.94
N TRP A 53 29.19 -19.90 6.63
CA TRP A 53 28.78 -18.94 7.66
C TRP A 53 28.43 -17.60 7.01
N SER A 54 27.18 -17.15 7.18
CA SER A 54 26.75 -15.85 6.70
C SER A 54 25.66 -15.27 7.59
N VAL A 55 25.72 -13.97 7.81
CA VAL A 55 24.67 -13.23 8.53
C VAL A 55 23.32 -13.41 7.83
N GLY A 56 22.27 -13.70 8.58
CA GLY A 56 20.91 -13.95 8.07
C GLY A 56 20.58 -15.41 7.73
N ARG A 57 21.48 -16.38 7.99
CA ARG A 57 21.19 -17.81 7.90
C ARG A 57 20.75 -18.42 9.23
N LEU A 58 19.82 -19.36 9.16
CA LEU A 58 19.49 -20.28 10.25
C LEU A 58 20.51 -21.42 10.34
N ILE A 59 20.81 -21.79 11.58
CA ILE A 59 21.67 -22.93 11.94
C ILE A 59 20.96 -23.77 13.01
N SER A 60 21.39 -25.02 13.16
CA SER A 60 20.89 -25.91 14.22
C SER A 60 21.98 -26.18 15.27
N ILE A 61 21.58 -26.22 16.53
CA ILE A 61 22.46 -26.55 17.66
C ILE A 61 21.94 -27.84 18.29
N SER A 62 22.76 -28.88 18.32
CA SER A 62 22.38 -30.18 18.86
C SER A 62 22.32 -30.15 20.38
N VAL A 63 21.13 -30.39 20.95
CA VAL A 63 20.87 -30.35 22.40
C VAL A 63 20.10 -31.60 22.80
N GLY A 64 20.81 -32.63 23.27
CA GLY A 64 20.23 -33.93 23.56
C GLY A 64 19.69 -34.61 22.29
N ALA A 65 18.40 -34.98 22.29
CA ALA A 65 17.71 -35.49 21.11
C ALA A 65 17.14 -34.39 20.20
N ASN A 66 17.10 -33.14 20.68
CA ASN A 66 16.46 -32.02 20.00
C ASN A 66 17.51 -31.12 19.32
N ARG A 67 17.02 -30.20 18.48
CA ARG A 67 17.84 -29.26 17.72
C ARG A 67 17.31 -27.85 17.92
N VAL A 68 18.04 -27.03 18.67
CA VAL A 68 17.71 -25.60 18.85
C VAL A 68 18.03 -24.87 17.56
N VAL A 69 17.07 -24.10 17.06
CA VAL A 69 17.16 -23.28 15.85
C VAL A 69 17.67 -21.90 16.24
N ALA A 70 18.70 -21.39 15.55
CA ALA A 70 19.26 -20.07 15.81
C ALA A 70 19.56 -19.30 14.51
N LEU A 71 19.41 -17.98 14.54
CA LEU A 71 19.67 -17.06 13.44
C LEU A 71 21.02 -16.35 13.65
N VAL A 72 21.94 -16.45 12.69
CA VAL A 72 23.21 -15.70 12.71
C VAL A 72 22.94 -14.22 12.46
N TYR A 73 23.27 -13.35 13.41
CA TYR A 73 23.05 -11.90 13.28
C TYR A 73 24.33 -11.06 13.34
N SER A 74 25.46 -11.62 13.80
CA SER A 74 26.78 -10.96 13.73
C SER A 74 27.90 -12.00 13.64
N MET A 75 29.02 -11.61 13.03
CA MET A 75 30.23 -12.43 12.92
C MET A 75 31.47 -11.53 13.05
N THR A 76 32.43 -11.95 13.86
CA THR A 76 33.72 -11.28 14.08
C THR A 76 34.86 -12.30 14.12
N THR A 77 36.10 -11.87 13.88
CA THR A 77 37.28 -12.71 14.16
C THR A 77 37.78 -12.45 15.58
N ALA A 78 38.23 -13.50 16.28
CA ALA A 78 38.71 -13.40 17.66
C ALA A 78 39.88 -12.42 17.83
N SER A 79 40.73 -12.32 16.80
CA SER A 79 41.91 -11.47 16.72
C SER A 79 41.65 -10.09 16.07
N ALA A 80 40.40 -9.76 15.73
CA ALA A 80 40.00 -8.58 14.95
C ALA A 80 40.80 -8.38 13.64
N SER A 81 41.37 -9.46 13.12
CA SER A 81 42.24 -9.53 11.95
C SER A 81 41.97 -10.82 11.18
N TRP A 82 42.36 -10.86 9.91
CA TRP A 82 42.29 -12.05 9.06
C TRP A 82 43.70 -12.42 8.61
N SER A 83 44.07 -13.69 8.71
CA SER A 83 45.34 -14.24 8.24
C SER A 83 45.08 -15.34 7.21
N ASP A 84 45.58 -15.17 5.99
CA ASP A 84 45.54 -16.25 4.98
C ASP A 84 46.59 -17.35 5.25
N ALA A 85 47.51 -17.12 6.20
CA ALA A 85 48.56 -18.07 6.58
C ALA A 85 48.17 -18.97 7.76
N ASP A 86 47.19 -18.56 8.56
CA ASP A 86 46.81 -19.18 9.84
C ASP A 86 45.34 -19.61 9.88
N GLU A 87 44.93 -20.30 10.94
CA GLU A 87 43.51 -20.61 11.15
C GLU A 87 42.80 -19.39 11.75
N ASN A 88 41.71 -18.95 11.12
CA ASN A 88 40.94 -17.82 11.60
C ASN A 88 39.84 -18.31 12.54
N VAL A 89 39.95 -17.97 13.83
CA VAL A 89 38.88 -18.22 14.82
C VAL A 89 37.80 -17.16 14.65
N MET A 90 36.60 -17.58 14.29
CA MET A 90 35.41 -16.74 14.16
C MET A 90 34.52 -16.87 15.39
N HIS A 91 34.02 -15.73 15.88
CA HIS A 91 32.97 -15.62 16.88
C HIS A 91 31.68 -15.21 16.16
N ILE A 92 30.63 -15.98 16.36
CA ILE A 92 29.39 -15.91 15.58
C ILE A 92 28.26 -15.75 16.59
N GLU A 93 27.66 -14.57 16.62
CA GLU A 93 26.55 -14.27 17.52
C GLU A 93 25.23 -14.68 16.87
N VAL A 94 24.45 -15.45 17.61
CA VAL A 94 23.20 -16.04 17.14
C VAL A 94 22.06 -15.74 18.09
N GLU A 95 20.88 -15.46 17.55
CA GLU A 95 19.63 -15.31 18.30
C GLU A 95 18.87 -16.63 18.24
N LEU A 96 18.39 -17.13 19.39
CA LEU A 96 17.70 -18.41 19.47
C LEU A 96 16.23 -18.20 19.05
N VAL A 97 15.78 -18.94 18.04
CA VAL A 97 14.47 -18.76 17.38
C VAL A 97 13.43 -19.78 17.87
N GLY A 98 13.88 -20.97 18.27
CA GLY A 98 13.00 -22.06 18.69
C GLY A 98 13.72 -23.40 18.74
N GLU A 99 12.97 -24.48 18.71
CA GLU A 99 13.45 -25.85 18.83
C GLU A 99 12.71 -26.78 17.86
N ILE A 100 13.46 -27.66 17.21
CA ILE A 100 12.94 -28.80 16.48
C ILE A 100 13.09 -30.04 17.36
N HIS A 101 11.97 -30.69 17.64
CA HIS A 101 11.91 -31.94 18.40
C HIS A 101 11.13 -33.01 17.62
N THR A 102 11.15 -34.24 18.12
CA THR A 102 10.23 -35.28 17.68
C THR A 102 8.98 -35.22 18.55
N GLY A 103 7.81 -35.06 17.95
CA GLY A 103 6.52 -35.07 18.64
C GLY A 103 6.12 -36.46 19.12
N VAL A 104 5.07 -36.53 19.94
CA VAL A 104 4.49 -37.82 20.43
C VAL A 104 4.02 -38.72 19.28
N SER A 105 3.72 -38.12 18.12
CA SER A 105 3.35 -38.76 16.87
C SER A 105 4.52 -39.46 16.14
N GLY A 106 5.76 -39.26 16.58
CA GLY A 106 6.97 -39.65 15.87
C GLY A 106 7.36 -38.72 14.71
N LYS A 107 6.58 -37.67 14.41
CA LYS A 107 6.92 -36.66 13.42
C LYS A 107 7.87 -35.62 13.98
N THR A 108 8.67 -35.02 13.10
CA THR A 108 9.48 -33.84 13.41
C THR A 108 8.58 -32.60 13.46
N GLU A 109 8.63 -31.84 14.54
CA GLU A 109 7.77 -30.69 14.82
C GLU A 109 8.66 -29.49 15.24
N PHE A 110 8.28 -28.26 14.87
CA PHE A 110 8.94 -27.03 15.31
C PHE A 110 8.13 -26.32 16.40
N SER A 111 8.81 -25.83 17.42
CA SER A 111 8.27 -25.00 18.49
C SER A 111 9.07 -23.70 18.59
N ALA A 112 8.39 -22.56 18.67
CA ALA A 112 9.04 -21.27 18.99
C ALA A 112 9.59 -21.23 20.43
N GLY A 113 9.06 -22.06 21.34
CA GLY A 113 9.58 -22.23 22.69
C GLY A 113 10.74 -23.25 22.73
N ILE A 114 11.78 -22.93 23.51
CA ILE A 114 12.96 -23.78 23.71
C ILE A 114 12.82 -24.50 25.07
N SER A 115 12.78 -25.83 25.05
CA SER A 115 12.68 -26.65 26.26
C SER A 115 14.03 -26.86 26.94
N GLN A 116 15.11 -27.01 26.18
CA GLN A 116 16.47 -27.14 26.69
C GLN A 116 17.44 -26.19 25.99
N TYR A 117 18.08 -25.31 26.77
CA TYR A 117 19.03 -24.34 26.24
C TYR A 117 20.37 -24.99 25.82
N PRO A 118 21.07 -24.43 24.81
CA PRO A 118 22.41 -24.85 24.45
C PRO A 118 23.41 -24.78 25.61
N TYR A 119 24.11 -25.88 25.86
CA TYR A 119 25.20 -25.96 26.82
C TYR A 119 26.55 -25.58 26.16
N LEU A 120 27.53 -25.19 26.98
CA LEU A 120 28.88 -24.88 26.48
C LEU A 120 29.52 -26.13 25.84
N GLY A 121 30.03 -25.97 24.63
CA GLY A 121 30.56 -27.05 23.80
C GLY A 121 29.52 -27.77 22.95
N ALA A 122 28.23 -27.43 23.04
CA ALA A 122 27.19 -27.97 22.15
C ALA A 122 27.54 -27.73 20.67
N VAL A 123 27.32 -28.75 19.84
CA VAL A 123 27.77 -28.76 18.45
C VAL A 123 26.75 -28.04 17.56
N VAL A 124 27.26 -27.17 16.71
CA VAL A 124 26.47 -26.34 15.79
C VAL A 124 26.64 -26.84 14.37
N HIS A 125 25.53 -26.96 13.65
CA HIS A 125 25.42 -27.55 12.32
C HIS A 125 24.67 -26.63 11.35
N ARG A 126 24.93 -26.84 10.04
CA ARG A 126 24.08 -26.28 8.97
C ARG A 126 22.63 -26.76 9.17
N MET A 127 21.66 -25.88 8.92
CA MET A 127 20.27 -26.32 8.82
C MET A 127 20.08 -27.24 7.61
N ARG A 128 19.33 -28.33 7.77
CA ARG A 128 18.93 -29.20 6.65
C ARG A 128 17.71 -28.60 5.94
N SER A 129 17.55 -28.84 4.64
CA SER A 129 16.33 -28.40 3.93
C SER A 129 15.05 -29.04 4.50
N SER A 130 15.14 -30.28 5.02
CA SER A 130 14.04 -30.91 5.78
C SER A 130 13.65 -30.15 7.05
N ASP A 131 14.64 -29.56 7.73
CA ASP A 131 14.43 -28.82 8.97
C ASP A 131 13.88 -27.42 8.68
N LEU A 132 14.38 -26.75 7.63
CA LEU A 132 13.83 -25.50 7.11
C LEU A 132 12.36 -25.67 6.69
N ALA A 133 12.02 -26.78 6.01
CA ALA A 133 10.66 -27.08 5.63
C ALA A 133 9.73 -27.18 6.86
N VAL A 134 10.16 -27.85 7.93
CA VAL A 134 9.37 -27.95 9.18
C VAL A 134 9.25 -26.62 9.94
N ILE A 135 10.28 -25.75 9.88
CA ILE A 135 10.22 -24.40 10.51
C ILE A 135 9.22 -23.48 9.79
N TYR A 136 9.16 -23.55 8.46
CA TYR A 136 8.39 -22.62 7.63
C TYR A 136 7.05 -23.18 7.12
N ASP A 137 6.74 -24.45 7.39
CA ASP A 137 5.40 -25.02 7.20
C ASP A 137 4.42 -24.45 8.24
N PRO A 138 3.34 -23.76 7.84
CA PRO A 138 2.30 -23.29 8.74
C PRO A 138 1.54 -24.41 9.48
N GLY A 139 1.64 -25.67 9.04
CA GLY A 139 0.97 -26.82 9.65
C GLY A 139 -0.56 -26.80 9.50
N VAL A 140 -1.09 -25.95 8.61
CA VAL A 140 -2.52 -25.72 8.39
C VAL A 140 -2.89 -25.86 6.91
N SER A 141 -4.17 -26.06 6.61
CA SER A 141 -4.70 -26.05 5.24
C SER A 141 -4.70 -24.64 4.63
N ASP A 142 -5.12 -24.52 3.37
CA ASP A 142 -5.41 -23.22 2.73
C ASP A 142 -4.22 -22.25 2.68
N THR A 143 -3.02 -22.83 2.58
CA THR A 143 -1.77 -22.12 2.37
C THR A 143 -1.49 -21.86 0.89
N ALA A 144 -0.84 -20.74 0.58
CA ALA A 144 -0.38 -20.39 -0.75
C ALA A 144 1.13 -20.13 -0.78
N VAL A 145 1.83 -20.65 -1.80
CA VAL A 145 3.21 -20.28 -2.10
C VAL A 145 3.21 -18.90 -2.76
N ILE A 146 3.95 -17.94 -2.20
CA ILE A 146 4.09 -16.56 -2.69
C ILE A 146 5.52 -16.23 -3.16
N GLY A 147 6.40 -17.22 -3.24
CA GLY A 147 7.80 -17.02 -3.56
C GLY A 147 8.67 -18.15 -3.04
N SER A 148 9.96 -17.86 -2.83
CA SER A 148 10.92 -18.80 -2.26
C SER A 148 11.69 -18.19 -1.08
N LEU A 149 12.19 -19.04 -0.19
CA LEU A 149 13.03 -18.61 0.93
C LEU A 149 14.41 -18.14 0.41
N THR A 150 14.92 -17.02 0.92
CA THR A 150 16.25 -16.52 0.49
C THR A 150 17.40 -17.46 0.93
N GLN A 151 17.19 -18.25 1.99
CA GLN A 151 18.20 -19.19 2.49
C GLN A 151 18.26 -20.51 1.69
N ASP A 152 17.13 -20.93 1.13
CA ASP A 152 16.99 -22.13 0.29
C ASP A 152 15.91 -21.88 -0.77
N PRO A 153 16.30 -21.47 -2.00
CA PRO A 153 15.34 -21.17 -3.07
C PRO A 153 14.52 -22.37 -3.55
N THR A 154 14.84 -23.60 -3.12
CA THR A 154 14.04 -24.80 -3.45
C THR A 154 12.78 -24.91 -2.59
N LEU A 155 12.74 -24.19 -1.45
CA LEU A 155 11.61 -24.16 -0.53
C LEU A 155 10.71 -22.97 -0.81
N GLY A 156 9.41 -23.24 -0.94
CA GLY A 156 8.39 -22.22 -1.15
C GLY A 156 8.16 -21.37 0.10
N ALA A 157 8.08 -20.06 -0.08
CA ALA A 157 7.60 -19.14 0.96
C ALA A 157 6.07 -19.27 1.07
N LEU A 158 5.59 -19.96 2.10
CA LEU A 158 4.18 -20.24 2.34
C LEU A 158 3.53 -19.15 3.20
N ILE A 159 2.27 -18.81 2.88
CA ILE A 159 1.38 -18.03 3.75
C ILE A 159 0.05 -18.72 3.95
N HIS A 160 -0.53 -18.60 5.15
CA HIS A 160 -1.90 -19.03 5.44
C HIS A 160 -2.89 -17.93 5.01
N VAL A 161 -3.60 -18.16 3.91
CA VAL A 161 -4.46 -17.12 3.29
C VAL A 161 -5.64 -16.72 4.18
N PRO A 162 -6.34 -17.63 4.88
CA PRO A 162 -7.37 -17.24 5.85
C PRO A 162 -6.85 -16.33 6.97
N SER A 163 -5.63 -16.53 7.49
CA SER A 163 -5.00 -15.60 8.46
C SER A 163 -4.76 -14.23 7.82
N LEU A 164 -4.19 -14.20 6.60
CA LEU A 164 -3.89 -12.95 5.88
C LEU A 164 -5.14 -12.08 5.72
N LEU A 165 -6.25 -12.68 5.28
CA LEU A 165 -7.51 -11.99 5.07
C LEU A 165 -8.17 -11.61 6.39
N SER A 166 -8.42 -12.58 7.28
CA SER A 166 -9.18 -12.36 8.51
C SER A 166 -8.52 -11.40 9.51
N ARG A 167 -7.24 -11.04 9.33
CA ARG A 167 -6.47 -10.26 10.31
C ARG A 167 -5.73 -9.04 9.74
N HIS A 168 -6.07 -8.63 8.52
CA HIS A 168 -5.46 -7.52 7.79
C HIS A 168 -3.97 -7.74 7.49
N PHE A 169 -3.46 -7.06 6.46
CA PHE A 169 -2.04 -7.11 6.12
C PHE A 169 -1.49 -5.76 5.67
N ALA A 170 -0.18 -5.57 5.83
CA ALA A 170 0.54 -4.42 5.30
C ALA A 170 1.66 -4.83 4.34
N VAL A 171 1.88 -4.05 3.29
CA VAL A 171 3.05 -4.14 2.39
C VAL A 171 3.76 -2.79 2.42
N VAL A 172 4.99 -2.78 2.93
CA VAL A 172 5.77 -1.55 3.18
C VAL A 172 7.12 -1.62 2.47
N GLY A 173 7.61 -0.48 1.98
CA GLY A 173 8.89 -0.39 1.26
C GLY A 173 9.00 0.83 0.36
N THR A 174 10.22 1.22 -0.02
CA THR A 174 10.44 2.43 -0.84
C THR A 174 9.87 2.30 -2.27
N THR A 175 9.89 3.39 -3.04
CA THR A 175 9.42 3.38 -4.43
C THR A 175 10.29 2.44 -5.29
N GLY A 176 9.66 1.71 -6.23
CA GLY A 176 10.38 0.83 -7.16
C GLY A 176 10.89 -0.51 -6.60
N VAL A 177 10.67 -0.84 -5.32
CA VAL A 177 11.11 -2.13 -4.74
C VAL A 177 10.24 -3.33 -5.15
N GLY A 178 9.06 -3.10 -5.72
CA GLY A 178 8.11 -4.13 -6.16
C GLY A 178 6.80 -4.23 -5.39
N LYS A 179 6.43 -3.23 -4.55
CA LYS A 179 5.19 -3.25 -3.72
C LYS A 179 3.93 -3.64 -4.50
N THR A 180 3.61 -2.92 -5.58
CA THR A 180 2.39 -3.14 -6.40
C THR A 180 2.35 -4.56 -6.98
N THR A 181 3.51 -5.07 -7.40
CA THR A 181 3.68 -6.44 -7.92
C THR A 181 3.50 -7.50 -6.82
N ALA A 182 4.06 -7.27 -5.63
CA ALA A 182 3.89 -8.14 -4.48
C ALA A 182 2.43 -8.20 -4.01
N VAL A 183 1.75 -7.05 -3.92
CA VAL A 183 0.31 -6.97 -3.62
C VAL A 183 -0.49 -7.71 -4.67
N THR A 184 -0.19 -7.51 -5.96
CA THR A 184 -0.85 -8.20 -7.07
C THR A 184 -0.75 -9.72 -6.93
N LEU A 185 0.44 -10.24 -6.62
CA LEU A 185 0.64 -11.67 -6.35
C LEU A 185 -0.20 -12.14 -5.17
N LEU A 186 -0.18 -11.42 -4.03
CA LEU A 186 -0.97 -11.75 -2.84
C LEU A 186 -2.48 -11.77 -3.14
N LEU A 187 -2.97 -10.82 -3.93
CA LEU A 187 -4.37 -10.74 -4.36
C LEU A 187 -4.76 -11.90 -5.29
N HIS A 188 -3.92 -12.27 -6.26
CA HIS A 188 -4.15 -13.45 -7.11
C HIS A 188 -4.24 -14.73 -6.28
N LYS A 189 -3.33 -14.93 -5.33
CA LYS A 189 -3.36 -16.11 -4.43
C LYS A 189 -4.57 -16.08 -3.48
N ALA A 190 -4.98 -14.89 -3.01
CA ALA A 190 -6.18 -14.72 -2.19
C ALA A 190 -7.47 -15.05 -2.94
N LEU A 191 -7.62 -14.59 -4.19
CA LEU A 191 -8.77 -14.89 -5.05
C LEU A 191 -8.84 -16.36 -5.48
N GLN A 192 -7.68 -17.02 -5.62
CA GLN A 192 -7.59 -18.46 -5.89
C GLN A 192 -8.04 -19.30 -4.68
N ALA A 193 -7.68 -18.89 -3.45
CA ALA A 193 -8.07 -19.58 -2.23
C ALA A 193 -9.52 -19.28 -1.79
N ASP A 194 -10.01 -18.05 -2.01
CA ASP A 194 -11.39 -17.66 -1.71
C ASP A 194 -12.10 -17.00 -2.92
N PRO A 195 -12.77 -17.80 -3.77
CA PRO A 195 -13.58 -17.28 -4.88
C PRO A 195 -14.81 -16.43 -4.46
N SER A 196 -15.17 -16.46 -3.17
CA SER A 196 -16.25 -15.62 -2.62
C SER A 196 -15.76 -14.20 -2.24
N LEU A 197 -14.44 -14.01 -2.14
CA LEU A 197 -13.82 -12.73 -1.84
C LEU A 197 -14.18 -11.67 -2.89
N ARG A 198 -14.46 -10.45 -2.43
CA ARG A 198 -14.56 -9.24 -3.24
C ARG A 198 -13.44 -8.29 -2.87
N VAL A 199 -12.77 -7.72 -3.85
CA VAL A 199 -11.60 -6.87 -3.63
C VAL A 199 -11.92 -5.47 -4.15
N LEU A 200 -11.82 -4.47 -3.29
CA LEU A 200 -11.91 -3.06 -3.66
C LEU A 200 -10.53 -2.43 -3.50
N ILE A 201 -9.92 -1.99 -4.59
CA ILE A 201 -8.61 -1.33 -4.59
C ILE A 201 -8.82 0.17 -4.78
N LEU A 202 -8.33 0.97 -3.83
CA LEU A 202 -8.20 2.42 -3.97
C LEU A 202 -6.86 2.68 -4.66
N ASP A 203 -6.92 3.03 -5.96
CA ASP A 203 -5.78 3.09 -6.88
C ASP A 203 -5.51 4.56 -7.31
N PRO A 204 -4.71 5.33 -6.56
CA PRO A 204 -4.35 6.71 -6.88
C PRO A 204 -3.32 6.85 -8.00
N HIS A 205 -2.67 5.77 -8.42
CA HIS A 205 -1.62 5.78 -9.46
C HIS A 205 -2.02 5.03 -10.75
N ASN A 206 -3.22 4.46 -10.77
CA ASN A 206 -3.82 3.69 -11.86
C ASN A 206 -2.95 2.49 -12.30
N GLU A 207 -2.30 1.80 -11.35
CA GLU A 207 -1.38 0.69 -11.62
C GLU A 207 -2.06 -0.69 -11.63
N PHE A 208 -3.15 -0.87 -10.87
CA PHE A 208 -3.72 -2.21 -10.60
C PHE A 208 -4.64 -2.72 -11.70
N ALA A 209 -5.27 -1.85 -12.49
CA ALA A 209 -6.21 -2.25 -13.53
C ALA A 209 -5.60 -3.27 -14.52
N ALA A 210 -4.36 -3.03 -14.95
CA ALA A 210 -3.63 -3.90 -15.88
C ALA A 210 -3.26 -5.28 -15.30
N ALA A 211 -3.25 -5.43 -13.97
CA ALA A 211 -2.89 -6.67 -13.29
C ALA A 211 -4.02 -7.73 -13.24
N PHE A 212 -5.25 -7.34 -13.58
CA PHE A 212 -6.45 -8.20 -13.48
C PHE A 212 -7.31 -8.20 -14.76
N PRO A 213 -6.73 -8.40 -15.96
CA PRO A 213 -7.36 -8.08 -17.26
C PRO A 213 -8.73 -8.77 -17.51
N THR A 214 -8.98 -9.93 -16.91
CA THR A 214 -10.25 -10.67 -17.02
C THR A 214 -11.10 -10.63 -15.73
N GLN A 215 -10.54 -10.17 -14.61
CA GLN A 215 -11.10 -10.30 -13.27
C GLN A 215 -11.46 -8.96 -12.60
N SER A 216 -11.03 -7.82 -13.18
CA SER A 216 -11.39 -6.50 -12.69
C SER A 216 -12.53 -5.82 -13.46
N VAL A 217 -13.21 -4.93 -12.75
CA VAL A 217 -13.89 -3.76 -13.30
C VAL A 217 -13.09 -2.53 -12.88
N VAL A 218 -12.82 -1.65 -13.84
CA VAL A 218 -12.21 -0.34 -13.58
C VAL A 218 -13.34 0.65 -13.38
N ILE A 219 -13.21 1.50 -12.36
CA ILE A 219 -14.08 2.66 -12.14
C ILE A 219 -13.17 3.89 -12.15
N ASP A 220 -13.41 4.80 -13.08
CA ASP A 220 -12.66 6.03 -13.32
C ASP A 220 -13.61 7.24 -13.23
N THR A 221 -13.12 8.46 -13.50
CA THR A 221 -13.94 9.69 -13.41
C THR A 221 -15.17 9.70 -14.32
N ASP A 222 -15.15 8.93 -15.39
CA ASP A 222 -16.13 8.99 -16.47
C ASP A 222 -17.19 7.90 -16.30
N THR A 223 -16.83 6.80 -15.63
CA THR A 223 -17.70 5.66 -15.30
C THR A 223 -18.21 5.66 -13.85
N LEU A 224 -17.64 6.51 -13.00
CA LEU A 224 -18.07 6.67 -11.62
C LEU A 224 -19.47 7.32 -11.56
N ASP A 225 -20.44 6.58 -11.03
CA ASP A 225 -21.69 7.12 -10.51
C ASP A 225 -21.69 6.94 -8.99
N LEU A 226 -21.45 8.03 -8.26
CA LEU A 226 -21.51 8.06 -6.79
C LEU A 226 -22.43 9.20 -6.35
N PRO A 227 -23.76 8.99 -6.36
CA PRO A 227 -24.71 10.06 -6.12
C PRO A 227 -24.50 10.77 -4.78
N PHE A 228 -24.60 12.10 -4.79
CA PHE A 228 -24.38 12.95 -3.59
C PHE A 228 -25.21 12.56 -2.36
N TRP A 229 -26.36 11.90 -2.55
CA TRP A 229 -27.25 11.48 -1.45
C TRP A 229 -26.78 10.20 -0.72
N LEU A 230 -25.73 9.53 -1.19
CA LEU A 230 -25.00 8.47 -0.46
C LEU A 230 -23.99 9.03 0.55
N PHE A 231 -23.61 10.30 0.41
CA PHE A 231 -22.66 10.99 1.28
C PHE A 231 -23.34 11.30 2.63
N LYS A 232 -22.63 11.04 3.73
CA LYS A 232 -22.99 11.58 5.05
C LYS A 232 -22.79 13.09 5.07
N LEU A 233 -23.40 13.76 6.04
CA LEU A 233 -23.35 15.23 6.16
C LEU A 233 -21.90 15.74 6.19
N GLU A 234 -21.02 15.07 6.94
CA GLU A 234 -19.59 15.42 7.01
C GLU A 234 -18.88 15.19 5.66
N GLU A 235 -19.10 14.04 5.02
CA GLU A 235 -18.52 13.69 3.71
C GLU A 235 -18.95 14.67 2.60
N PHE A 236 -20.22 15.10 2.62
CA PHE A 236 -20.77 16.09 1.68
C PHE A 236 -20.28 17.52 1.99
N THR A 237 -20.13 17.86 3.27
CA THR A 237 -19.58 19.15 3.71
C THR A 237 -18.15 19.33 3.18
N GLU A 238 -17.30 18.32 3.27
CA GLU A 238 -15.92 18.38 2.76
C GLU A 238 -15.87 18.71 1.25
N VAL A 239 -16.76 18.12 0.44
CA VAL A 239 -16.90 18.43 -0.99
C VAL A 239 -17.33 19.88 -1.21
N LEU A 240 -18.34 20.35 -0.48
CA LEU A 240 -18.84 21.73 -0.60
C LEU A 240 -17.79 22.77 -0.17
N PHE A 241 -17.04 22.49 0.89
CA PHE A 241 -16.03 23.40 1.42
C PHE A 241 -14.67 23.28 0.72
N ARG A 242 -14.44 22.21 -0.06
CA ARG A 242 -13.23 21.97 -0.86
C ARG A 242 -11.97 21.95 0.01
N GLY A 243 -12.01 21.17 1.09
CA GLY A 243 -10.92 21.06 2.08
C GLY A 243 -10.68 22.33 2.93
N ARG A 244 -11.58 23.30 2.90
CA ARG A 244 -11.53 24.48 3.79
C ARG A 244 -12.27 24.18 5.10
N PRO A 245 -11.88 24.81 6.24
CA PRO A 245 -12.63 24.67 7.49
C PRO A 245 -14.12 25.00 7.30
N PRO A 246 -15.04 24.12 7.72
CA PRO A 246 -16.46 24.34 7.52
C PRO A 246 -17.03 25.34 8.53
N ILE A 247 -18.10 26.03 8.13
CA ILE A 247 -18.78 27.04 8.95
C ILE A 247 -19.93 26.35 9.71
N PRO A 248 -19.94 26.33 11.05
CA PRO A 248 -20.94 25.61 11.84
C PRO A 248 -22.38 25.94 11.46
N GLU A 249 -22.68 27.22 11.25
CA GLU A 249 -24.02 27.70 10.86
C GLU A 249 -24.44 27.19 9.47
N GLU A 250 -23.50 27.02 8.53
CA GLU A 250 -23.80 26.40 7.22
C GLU A 250 -24.04 24.89 7.37
N ILE A 251 -23.34 24.20 8.28
CA ILE A 251 -23.54 22.77 8.56
C ILE A 251 -24.89 22.52 9.25
N ASP A 252 -25.27 23.35 10.23
CA ASP A 252 -26.52 23.21 10.96
C ASP A 252 -27.73 23.39 10.02
N VAL A 253 -27.66 24.37 9.10
CA VAL A 253 -28.66 24.53 8.02
C VAL A 253 -28.75 23.27 7.14
N LEU A 254 -27.61 22.67 6.74
CA LEU A 254 -27.64 21.42 5.97
C LEU A 254 -28.24 20.25 6.78
N ARG A 255 -27.93 20.17 8.08
CA ARG A 255 -28.45 19.13 8.98
C ARG A 255 -29.97 19.17 9.08
N ASP A 256 -30.56 20.37 9.10
CA ASP A 256 -31.99 20.58 9.21
C ASP A 256 -32.73 20.42 7.87
N LEU A 257 -32.19 20.98 6.78
CA LEU A 257 -32.89 21.04 5.48
C LEU A 257 -32.73 19.77 4.61
N ILE A 258 -31.63 19.01 4.72
CA ILE A 258 -31.47 17.74 3.97
C ILE A 258 -32.58 16.71 4.32
N PRO A 259 -32.94 16.48 5.61
CA PRO A 259 -34.10 15.67 5.97
C PRO A 259 -35.41 16.11 5.32
N GLU A 260 -35.65 17.42 5.19
CA GLU A 260 -36.85 17.98 4.58
C GLU A 260 -36.88 17.73 3.07
N ALA A 261 -35.76 17.96 2.36
CA ALA A 261 -35.62 17.63 0.95
C ALA A 261 -35.88 16.13 0.67
N LYS A 262 -35.40 15.23 1.54
CA LYS A 262 -35.68 13.78 1.46
C LYS A 262 -37.15 13.44 1.67
N ARG A 263 -37.86 14.15 2.56
CA ARG A 263 -39.31 13.99 2.76
C ARG A 263 -40.09 14.45 1.53
N MET A 264 -39.72 15.60 0.95
CA MET A 264 -40.33 16.12 -0.29
C MET A 264 -40.17 15.13 -1.45
N PHE A 265 -38.98 14.55 -1.62
CA PHE A 265 -38.73 13.57 -2.67
C PHE A 265 -39.58 12.29 -2.53
N LYS A 266 -39.72 11.74 -1.31
CA LYS A 266 -40.63 10.61 -1.07
C LYS A 266 -42.08 10.99 -1.36
N GLY A 267 -42.57 12.09 -0.79
CA GLY A 267 -43.94 12.56 -0.99
C GLY A 267 -44.29 12.90 -2.44
N SER A 268 -43.32 13.32 -3.25
CA SER A 268 -43.49 13.53 -4.70
C SER A 268 -43.53 12.23 -5.51
N THR A 269 -43.00 11.14 -4.98
CA THR A 269 -42.92 9.83 -5.65
C THR A 269 -44.14 8.95 -5.32
N ASP A 270 -44.67 9.06 -4.10
CA ASP A 270 -45.82 8.29 -3.58
C ASP A 270 -47.20 8.78 -4.11
N THR A 271 -47.27 9.27 -5.36
CA THR A 271 -48.56 9.59 -6.02
C THR A 271 -49.32 8.36 -6.53
N ALA A 272 -48.92 7.14 -6.14
CA ALA A 272 -49.61 5.90 -6.43
C ALA A 272 -49.64 4.91 -5.23
N LEU A 273 -50.73 4.97 -4.46
CA LEU A 273 -51.35 3.82 -3.77
C LEU A 273 -50.44 2.86 -2.98
N ILE A 274 -50.01 3.21 -1.76
CA ILE A 274 -49.78 2.23 -0.67
C ILE A 274 -50.03 2.88 0.71
N ARG A 275 -50.43 2.06 1.68
CA ARG A 275 -50.85 2.48 3.03
C ARG A 275 -49.78 3.25 3.80
N ARG A 276 -50.20 4.30 4.51
CA ARG A 276 -49.49 4.84 5.68
C ARG A 276 -49.25 3.75 6.72
N GLY A 277 -48.06 3.16 6.72
CA GLY A 277 -47.51 2.47 7.89
C GLY A 277 -47.14 3.49 8.99
N PRO A 278 -46.93 3.06 10.25
CA PRO A 278 -46.59 3.97 11.32
C PRO A 278 -45.20 4.59 11.10
N GLU A 279 -45.16 5.89 10.81
CA GLU A 279 -43.92 6.65 10.60
C GLU A 279 -43.10 6.74 11.89
N LYS A 280 -42.14 5.82 12.06
CA LYS A 280 -41.11 5.85 13.11
C LYS A 280 -39.69 5.65 12.57
N SER A 281 -39.45 5.94 11.29
CA SER A 281 -38.11 6.16 10.75
C SER A 281 -37.88 7.67 10.64
N SER A 282 -37.18 8.25 11.62
CA SER A 282 -36.78 9.65 11.58
C SER A 282 -35.68 9.81 10.51
N LEU A 283 -36.06 10.27 9.32
CA LEU A 283 -35.11 10.65 8.26
C LEU A 283 -34.11 11.68 8.79
N THR A 284 -32.83 11.42 8.56
CA THR A 284 -31.69 12.28 8.93
C THR A 284 -30.90 12.73 7.71
N ALA A 285 -29.99 13.70 7.91
CA ALA A 285 -29.03 14.11 6.87
C ALA A 285 -28.19 12.93 6.34
N ASP A 286 -27.89 11.94 7.18
CA ASP A 286 -27.06 10.76 6.86
C ASP A 286 -27.84 9.54 6.35
N THR A 287 -29.18 9.58 6.32
CA THR A 287 -29.97 8.43 5.81
C THR A 287 -29.78 8.34 4.28
N PRO A 288 -29.30 7.23 3.69
CA PRO A 288 -29.00 7.14 2.26
C PRO A 288 -30.30 6.97 1.44
N VAL A 289 -31.01 8.07 1.27
CA VAL A 289 -32.28 8.18 0.55
C VAL A 289 -32.13 9.31 -0.47
N PRO A 290 -32.51 9.10 -1.74
CA PRO A 290 -32.41 10.15 -2.75
C PRO A 290 -33.24 11.38 -2.41
N TYR A 291 -32.71 12.54 -2.82
CA TYR A 291 -33.40 13.84 -2.82
C TYR A 291 -32.85 14.66 -3.98
N ARG A 292 -33.51 15.76 -4.37
CA ARG A 292 -32.99 16.66 -5.41
C ARG A 292 -32.28 17.84 -4.76
N VAL A 293 -31.13 18.24 -5.32
CA VAL A 293 -30.46 19.47 -4.87
C VAL A 293 -31.32 20.70 -5.15
N ALA A 294 -32.16 20.67 -6.19
CA ALA A 294 -33.16 21.70 -6.46
C ALA A 294 -34.15 21.91 -5.31
N ASP A 295 -34.62 20.82 -4.66
CA ASP A 295 -35.54 20.90 -3.53
C ASP A 295 -34.82 21.50 -2.30
N LEU A 296 -33.57 21.09 -2.04
CA LEU A 296 -32.72 21.69 -0.99
C LEU A 296 -32.47 23.18 -1.23
N MET A 297 -32.20 23.58 -2.48
CA MET A 297 -32.00 24.98 -2.87
C MET A 297 -33.28 25.83 -2.67
N ALA A 298 -34.45 25.27 -2.99
CA ALA A 298 -35.74 25.91 -2.76
C ALA A 298 -36.03 26.11 -1.25
N LEU A 299 -35.71 25.11 -0.40
CA LEU A 299 -35.81 25.23 1.05
C LEU A 299 -34.88 26.31 1.61
N ILE A 300 -33.65 26.42 1.09
CA ILE A 300 -32.72 27.50 1.46
C ILE A 300 -33.28 28.88 1.07
N ASP A 301 -33.87 29.02 -0.13
CA ASP A 301 -34.52 30.27 -0.55
C ASP A 301 -35.74 30.64 0.32
N GLU A 302 -36.59 29.66 0.67
CA GLU A 302 -37.71 29.87 1.59
C GLU A 302 -37.20 30.36 2.96
N ARG A 303 -36.14 29.74 3.48
CA ARG A 303 -35.48 30.13 4.74
C ARG A 303 -34.90 31.55 4.68
N ILE A 304 -34.29 31.95 3.56
CA ILE A 304 -33.82 33.33 3.32
C ILE A 304 -35.00 34.32 3.29
N GLY A 305 -36.16 33.90 2.75
CA GLY A 305 -37.37 34.72 2.63
C GLY A 305 -38.07 35.01 3.97
N LYS A 306 -37.99 34.12 4.96
CA LYS A 306 -38.63 34.27 6.28
C LYS A 306 -38.15 35.54 7.00
N LEU A 307 -39.03 36.21 7.76
CA LEU A 307 -38.72 37.50 8.41
C LEU A 307 -37.75 37.36 9.61
N GLU A 308 -37.69 36.16 10.19
CA GLU A 308 -36.82 35.79 11.31
C GLU A 308 -35.37 35.53 10.85
N GLY A 309 -34.47 35.24 11.80
CA GLY A 309 -33.12 34.77 11.49
C GLY A 309 -32.20 35.76 10.75
N ARG A 310 -32.24 37.07 11.07
CA ARG A 310 -31.40 38.09 10.38
C ARG A 310 -29.90 37.75 10.34
N SER A 311 -29.37 37.10 11.39
CA SER A 311 -27.98 36.62 11.47
C SER A 311 -27.69 35.39 10.62
N GLU A 312 -28.70 34.56 10.30
CA GLU A 312 -28.58 33.32 9.53
C GLU A 312 -28.48 33.59 8.02
N LYS A 313 -29.10 34.69 7.54
CA LYS A 313 -29.21 35.04 6.11
C LYS A 313 -27.89 35.17 5.35
N PRO A 314 -26.78 35.69 5.90
CA PRO A 314 -25.48 35.67 5.24
C PRO A 314 -24.96 34.24 5.00
N HIS A 315 -25.09 33.36 5.99
CA HIS A 315 -24.67 31.95 5.91
C HIS A 315 -25.51 31.18 4.87
N LEU A 316 -26.84 31.35 4.89
CA LEU A 316 -27.74 30.76 3.89
C LEU A 316 -27.37 31.16 2.46
N ARG A 317 -27.03 32.43 2.22
CA ARG A 317 -26.60 32.92 0.90
C ARG A 317 -25.24 32.36 0.50
N SER A 318 -24.28 32.32 1.42
CA SER A 318 -22.96 31.72 1.22
C SER A 318 -23.06 30.24 0.86
N LEU A 319 -23.82 29.47 1.65
CA LEU A 319 -24.11 28.05 1.41
C LEU A 319 -24.80 27.83 0.06
N LYS A 320 -25.80 28.63 -0.30
CA LYS A 320 -26.47 28.54 -1.62
C LYS A 320 -25.48 28.72 -2.78
N VAL A 321 -24.61 29.73 -2.69
CA VAL A 321 -23.56 29.97 -3.71
C VAL A 321 -22.55 28.81 -3.75
N ARG A 322 -22.17 28.26 -2.59
CA ARG A 322 -21.27 27.11 -2.45
C ARG A 322 -21.84 25.84 -3.10
N ILE A 323 -23.10 25.52 -2.82
CA ILE A 323 -23.82 24.38 -3.44
C ILE A 323 -23.89 24.57 -4.95
N GLN A 324 -24.32 25.76 -5.44
CA GLN A 324 -24.38 26.03 -6.88
C GLN A 324 -23.02 25.92 -7.56
N ALA A 325 -21.95 26.37 -6.90
CA ALA A 325 -20.58 26.25 -7.39
C ALA A 325 -20.05 24.81 -7.38
N ALA A 326 -20.62 23.91 -6.59
CA ALA A 326 -20.31 22.48 -6.66
C ALA A 326 -21.06 21.79 -7.81
N ILE A 327 -22.36 22.03 -7.96
CA ILE A 327 -23.17 21.48 -9.08
C ILE A 327 -22.58 21.87 -10.45
N ASN A 328 -22.08 23.10 -10.55
CA ASN A 328 -21.56 23.65 -11.82
C ASN A 328 -20.07 23.33 -12.08
N ASP A 329 -19.40 22.56 -11.21
CA ASP A 329 -17.98 22.18 -11.38
C ASP A 329 -17.91 20.81 -12.10
N PRO A 330 -17.40 20.74 -13.35
CA PRO A 330 -17.37 19.47 -14.10
C PRO A 330 -16.63 18.35 -13.37
N ARG A 331 -15.69 18.70 -12.48
CA ARG A 331 -14.92 17.72 -11.70
C ARG A 331 -15.76 16.97 -10.65
N TYR A 332 -17.01 17.40 -10.42
CA TYR A 332 -18.00 16.74 -9.55
C TYR A 332 -19.17 16.15 -10.35
N GLU A 333 -19.07 16.04 -11.68
CA GLU A 333 -20.12 15.48 -12.54
C GLU A 333 -20.53 14.06 -12.09
N PHE A 334 -19.57 13.23 -11.66
CA PHE A 334 -19.82 11.89 -11.09
C PHE A 334 -20.77 11.85 -9.88
N MET A 335 -20.99 12.98 -9.20
CA MET A 335 -21.94 13.12 -8.09
C MET A 335 -23.32 13.63 -8.52
N PHE A 336 -23.38 14.40 -9.62
CA PHE A 336 -24.54 15.20 -10.04
C PHE A 336 -25.03 14.89 -11.47
N SER A 337 -24.47 13.88 -12.13
CA SER A 337 -24.64 13.50 -13.55
C SER A 337 -26.09 13.36 -14.01
N SER A 338 -26.96 12.87 -13.12
CA SER A 338 -28.33 12.51 -13.46
C SER A 338 -29.33 13.64 -13.19
N ASN A 339 -29.78 14.30 -14.26
CA ASN A 339 -30.91 15.25 -14.22
C ASN A 339 -32.19 14.64 -13.63
N THR A 340 -32.37 13.32 -13.75
CA THR A 340 -33.47 12.59 -13.11
C THR A 340 -32.90 11.74 -11.98
N ILE A 341 -33.16 12.16 -10.73
CA ILE A 341 -32.74 11.41 -9.54
C ILE A 341 -33.60 10.16 -9.41
N HIS A 342 -32.96 8.99 -9.48
CA HIS A 342 -33.53 7.68 -9.19
C HIS A 342 -32.85 7.05 -7.98
N ASP A 343 -33.47 6.03 -7.36
CA ASP A 343 -32.81 5.24 -6.33
C ASP A 343 -31.92 4.17 -6.98
N THR A 344 -30.66 4.52 -7.21
CA THR A 344 -29.65 3.66 -7.84
C THR A 344 -28.81 2.87 -6.84
N ILE A 345 -29.10 2.92 -5.53
CA ILE A 345 -28.21 2.39 -4.48
C ILE A 345 -27.81 0.93 -4.70
N LEU A 346 -28.75 0.09 -5.15
CA LEU A 346 -28.52 -1.31 -5.44
C LEU A 346 -27.56 -1.49 -6.63
N GLN A 347 -27.68 -0.68 -7.67
CA GLN A 347 -26.84 -0.71 -8.86
C GLN A 347 -25.43 -0.22 -8.52
N THR A 348 -25.31 0.91 -7.84
CA THR A 348 -24.03 1.48 -7.38
C THR A 348 -23.29 0.50 -6.45
N ILE A 349 -23.96 -0.09 -5.47
CA ILE A 349 -23.37 -1.10 -4.57
C ILE A 349 -22.95 -2.35 -5.35
N SER A 350 -23.84 -2.88 -6.21
CA SER A 350 -23.55 -4.10 -6.99
C SER A 350 -22.34 -3.91 -7.91
N HIS A 351 -22.26 -2.74 -8.56
CA HIS A 351 -21.17 -2.38 -9.45
C HIS A 351 -19.84 -2.19 -8.71
N ILE A 352 -19.81 -1.39 -7.63
CA ILE A 352 -18.59 -1.07 -6.87
C ILE A 352 -18.08 -2.29 -6.09
N PHE A 353 -18.94 -3.02 -5.39
CA PHE A 353 -18.54 -4.11 -4.50
C PHE A 353 -18.61 -5.50 -5.15
N ARG A 354 -19.02 -5.59 -6.43
CA ARG A 354 -19.09 -6.83 -7.21
C ARG A 354 -19.99 -7.88 -6.54
N ILE A 355 -21.24 -7.48 -6.26
CA ILE A 355 -22.27 -8.32 -5.61
C ILE A 355 -23.52 -8.36 -6.49
N PRO A 356 -23.76 -9.43 -7.29
CA PRO A 356 -22.89 -10.57 -7.55
C PRO A 356 -21.61 -10.21 -8.33
N GLY A 357 -20.63 -11.11 -8.33
CA GLY A 357 -19.30 -10.83 -8.87
C GLY A 357 -19.17 -11.02 -10.38
N ASP A 358 -20.02 -11.85 -10.99
CA ASP A 358 -20.06 -12.15 -12.43
C ASP A 358 -18.68 -12.49 -13.05
N GLY A 359 -17.89 -13.30 -12.33
CA GLY A 359 -16.52 -13.68 -12.73
C GLY A 359 -15.47 -12.58 -12.55
N LYS A 360 -15.87 -11.36 -12.16
CA LYS A 360 -15.01 -10.20 -11.93
C LYS A 360 -15.06 -9.76 -10.46
N PRO A 361 -14.32 -10.40 -9.55
CA PRO A 361 -14.36 -10.12 -8.12
C PRO A 361 -13.60 -8.86 -7.69
N VAL A 362 -12.80 -8.25 -8.58
CA VAL A 362 -11.97 -7.07 -8.28
C VAL A 362 -12.61 -5.80 -8.83
N THR A 363 -12.62 -4.73 -8.04
CA THR A 363 -12.86 -3.36 -8.47
C THR A 363 -11.59 -2.56 -8.27
N THR A 364 -11.06 -1.97 -9.34
CA THR A 364 -9.95 -1.00 -9.27
C THR A 364 -10.53 0.39 -9.41
N PHE A 365 -10.63 1.11 -8.29
CA PHE A 365 -11.20 2.44 -8.21
C PHE A 365 -10.08 3.47 -8.43
N GLN A 366 -10.05 4.05 -9.62
CA GLN A 366 -9.02 5.00 -10.04
C GLN A 366 -9.32 6.37 -9.43
N LEU A 367 -8.43 6.81 -8.53
CA LEU A 367 -8.54 8.11 -7.87
C LEU A 367 -7.78 9.21 -8.63
N SER A 368 -6.96 8.84 -9.62
CA SER A 368 -6.33 9.79 -10.54
C SER A 368 -7.39 10.53 -11.36
N GLY A 369 -7.33 11.86 -11.38
CA GLY A 369 -8.33 12.73 -12.02
C GLY A 369 -9.41 13.26 -11.07
N ILE A 370 -9.68 12.57 -9.95
CA ILE A 370 -10.57 13.10 -8.91
C ILE A 370 -9.87 14.25 -8.17
N PRO A 371 -10.54 15.38 -7.90
CA PRO A 371 -9.97 16.47 -7.12
C PRO A 371 -9.49 16.02 -5.74
N SER A 372 -8.32 16.46 -5.31
CA SER A 372 -7.71 16.05 -4.04
C SER A 372 -8.60 16.35 -2.82
N GLU A 373 -9.41 17.40 -2.91
CA GLU A 373 -10.41 17.77 -1.91
C GLU A 373 -11.59 16.78 -1.79
N VAL A 374 -11.81 15.90 -2.78
CA VAL A 374 -12.91 14.93 -2.79
C VAL A 374 -12.44 13.47 -2.66
N VAL A 375 -11.18 13.17 -3.02
CA VAL A 375 -10.57 11.83 -2.85
C VAL A 375 -10.80 11.26 -1.45
N ASN A 376 -10.68 12.09 -0.41
CA ASN A 376 -10.92 11.68 0.97
C ASN A 376 -12.39 11.30 1.24
N SER A 377 -13.36 12.11 0.81
CA SER A 377 -14.79 11.80 0.95
C SER A 377 -15.17 10.53 0.21
N VAL A 378 -14.66 10.33 -1.01
CA VAL A 378 -14.88 9.10 -1.79
C VAL A 378 -14.28 7.88 -1.06
N ALA A 379 -13.03 7.97 -0.59
CA ALA A 379 -12.42 6.90 0.20
C ALA A 379 -13.19 6.61 1.51
N SER A 380 -13.74 7.64 2.17
CA SER A 380 -14.61 7.47 3.35
C SER A 380 -15.85 6.66 3.02
N ILE A 381 -16.59 7.06 1.98
CA ILE A 381 -17.82 6.40 1.53
C ILE A 381 -17.55 4.94 1.17
N LEU A 382 -16.51 4.69 0.37
CA LEU A 382 -16.12 3.36 -0.08
C LEU A 382 -15.77 2.43 1.10
N CYS A 383 -14.92 2.89 2.03
CA CYS A 383 -14.55 2.12 3.22
C CYS A 383 -15.76 1.90 4.15
N ARG A 384 -16.56 2.94 4.36
CA ARG A 384 -17.77 2.90 5.18
C ARG A 384 -18.79 1.92 4.61
N MET A 385 -19.05 1.98 3.32
CA MET A 385 -20.01 1.09 2.65
C MET A 385 -19.50 -0.35 2.63
N ALA A 386 -18.20 -0.60 2.44
CA ALA A 386 -17.62 -1.94 2.60
C ALA A 386 -17.95 -2.53 3.99
N PHE A 387 -17.78 -1.73 5.05
CA PHE A 387 -18.12 -2.12 6.41
C PHE A 387 -19.62 -2.32 6.62
N GLU A 388 -20.45 -1.36 6.19
CA GLU A 388 -21.91 -1.40 6.35
C GLU A 388 -22.52 -2.60 5.59
N ILE A 389 -22.07 -2.89 4.34
CA ILE A 389 -22.51 -4.06 3.55
C ILE A 389 -22.16 -5.37 4.27
N ALA A 390 -20.92 -5.54 4.70
CA ALA A 390 -20.48 -6.77 5.34
C ALA A 390 -21.19 -7.00 6.69
N LEU A 391 -21.33 -5.94 7.50
CA LEU A 391 -22.10 -5.94 8.75
C LEU A 391 -23.54 -6.42 8.54
N TRP A 392 -24.25 -5.85 7.56
CA TRP A 392 -25.65 -6.20 7.28
C TRP A 392 -25.79 -7.54 6.51
N SER A 393 -24.75 -8.02 5.85
CA SER A 393 -24.71 -9.35 5.22
C SER A 393 -24.64 -10.52 6.22
N ALA A 394 -24.41 -10.24 7.51
CA ALA A 394 -24.18 -11.24 8.56
C ALA A 394 -23.07 -12.27 8.21
N GLY A 395 -22.03 -11.83 7.50
CA GLY A 395 -20.92 -12.67 7.03
C GLY A 395 -21.15 -13.36 5.68
N GLY A 396 -22.27 -13.08 5.00
CA GLY A 396 -22.57 -13.57 3.65
C GLY A 396 -21.72 -12.95 2.54
N VAL A 397 -21.00 -11.85 2.81
CA VAL A 397 -20.07 -11.20 1.87
C VAL A 397 -18.72 -10.97 2.56
N ARG A 398 -17.63 -11.36 1.89
CA ARG A 398 -16.26 -11.07 2.32
C ARG A 398 -15.65 -10.00 1.43
N ILE A 399 -15.17 -8.90 2.02
CA ILE A 399 -14.62 -7.76 1.30
C ILE A 399 -13.19 -7.49 1.78
N LEU A 400 -12.23 -7.44 0.86
CA LEU A 400 -10.89 -6.91 1.10
C LEU A 400 -10.81 -5.50 0.52
N VAL A 401 -10.65 -4.50 1.38
CA VAL A 401 -10.34 -3.14 0.97
C VAL A 401 -8.82 -2.98 0.92
N VAL A 402 -8.28 -2.60 -0.22
CA VAL A 402 -6.86 -2.35 -0.43
C VAL A 402 -6.65 -0.85 -0.57
N CYS A 403 -5.91 -0.26 0.37
CA CYS A 403 -5.59 1.16 0.39
C CYS A 403 -4.15 1.36 -0.09
N GLU A 404 -3.97 1.79 -1.33
CA GLU A 404 -2.66 2.22 -1.81
C GLU A 404 -2.31 3.62 -1.31
N GLU A 405 -1.04 3.84 -0.96
CA GLU A 405 -0.53 5.07 -0.34
C GLU A 405 -1.33 5.47 0.91
N ALA A 406 -1.63 4.49 1.77
CA ALA A 406 -2.55 4.61 2.89
C ALA A 406 -2.27 5.77 3.85
N HIS A 407 -1.01 6.23 3.95
CA HIS A 407 -0.61 7.42 4.72
C HIS A 407 -1.36 8.70 4.29
N ARG A 408 -1.89 8.76 3.05
CA ARG A 408 -2.72 9.88 2.56
C ARG A 408 -4.11 9.92 3.19
N TYR A 409 -4.70 8.75 3.50
CA TYR A 409 -6.05 8.63 4.06
C TYR A 409 -6.04 8.54 5.60
N VAL A 410 -5.01 7.91 6.15
CA VAL A 410 -4.80 7.69 7.60
C VAL A 410 -3.38 8.12 8.00
N PRO A 411 -3.08 9.43 7.98
CA PRO A 411 -1.78 9.93 8.41
C PRO A 411 -1.58 9.80 9.93
N ALA A 412 -0.32 9.84 10.34
CA ALA A 412 0.11 9.76 11.74
C ALA A 412 -0.32 10.98 12.59
N ASP A 413 -0.29 12.19 12.03
CA ASP A 413 -0.84 13.39 12.67
C ASP A 413 -2.38 13.37 12.57
N PRO A 414 -3.13 13.34 13.69
CA PRO A 414 -4.58 13.30 13.65
C PRO A 414 -5.26 14.54 13.03
N ASN A 415 -4.54 15.65 12.91
CA ASN A 415 -5.00 16.91 12.31
C ASN A 415 -4.79 16.94 10.79
N LEU A 416 -4.01 16.01 10.24
CA LEU A 416 -3.86 15.80 8.81
C LEU A 416 -4.88 14.75 8.33
N GLY A 417 -5.34 14.90 7.09
CA GLY A 417 -6.35 14.03 6.51
C GLY A 417 -7.77 14.30 7.00
N PHE A 418 -8.73 13.53 6.49
CA PHE A 418 -10.16 13.74 6.72
C PHE A 418 -10.71 12.80 7.79
N PHE A 419 -11.36 13.34 8.82
CA PHE A 419 -11.80 12.56 9.98
C PHE A 419 -12.73 11.37 9.64
N PRO A 420 -13.76 11.49 8.79
CA PRO A 420 -14.59 10.37 8.36
C PRO A 420 -13.79 9.25 7.68
N THR A 421 -12.84 9.56 6.79
CA THR A 421 -11.98 8.55 6.14
C THR A 421 -11.12 7.82 7.19
N ARG A 422 -10.52 8.57 8.11
CA ARG A 422 -9.73 8.00 9.22
C ARG A 422 -10.58 7.11 10.11
N GLN A 423 -11.81 7.53 10.43
CA GLN A 423 -12.76 6.76 11.22
C GLN A 423 -13.20 5.48 10.51
N ALA A 424 -13.54 5.55 9.22
CA ALA A 424 -13.97 4.42 8.42
C ALA A 424 -12.87 3.34 8.31
N ILE A 425 -11.64 3.74 7.96
CA ILE A 425 -10.49 2.82 7.86
C ILE A 425 -10.13 2.26 9.25
N SER A 426 -10.13 3.10 10.30
CA SER A 426 -9.90 2.63 11.68
C SER A 426 -10.94 1.63 12.16
N ARG A 427 -12.21 1.79 11.74
CA ARG A 427 -13.29 0.87 12.07
C ARG A 427 -13.12 -0.47 11.36
N ILE A 428 -12.72 -0.48 10.08
CA ILE A 428 -12.35 -1.72 9.39
C ILE A 428 -11.20 -2.41 10.14
N ALA A 429 -10.13 -1.68 10.49
CA ALA A 429 -8.96 -2.25 11.13
C ALA A 429 -9.24 -2.82 12.54
N LYS A 430 -10.18 -2.24 13.29
CA LYS A 430 -10.53 -2.67 14.66
C LYS A 430 -11.67 -3.68 14.74
N GLU A 431 -12.67 -3.57 13.88
CA GLU A 431 -13.92 -4.35 13.94
C GLU A 431 -14.16 -5.23 12.70
N GLY A 432 -13.53 -4.92 11.56
CA GLY A 432 -13.82 -5.55 10.26
C GLY A 432 -13.65 -7.07 10.27
N ARG A 433 -12.66 -7.58 11.02
CA ARG A 433 -12.41 -9.01 11.24
C ARG A 433 -13.66 -9.80 11.64
N LYS A 434 -14.54 -9.19 12.47
CA LYS A 434 -15.78 -9.82 12.97
C LYS A 434 -16.86 -9.95 11.89
N TYR A 435 -16.85 -9.08 10.90
CA TYR A 435 -17.92 -8.95 9.89
C TYR A 435 -17.50 -9.43 8.50
N GLY A 436 -16.26 -9.86 8.31
CA GLY A 436 -15.73 -10.30 7.01
C GLY A 436 -15.11 -9.18 6.18
N VAL A 437 -14.70 -8.07 6.79
CA VAL A 437 -13.96 -6.99 6.11
C VAL A 437 -12.49 -7.02 6.46
N SER A 438 -11.68 -7.25 5.44
CA SER A 438 -10.22 -7.30 5.47
C SER A 438 -9.65 -5.96 5.00
N LEU A 439 -8.41 -5.65 5.41
CA LEU A 439 -7.72 -4.43 5.02
C LEU A 439 -6.32 -4.79 4.52
N GLY A 440 -5.98 -4.36 3.31
CA GLY A 440 -4.64 -4.40 2.75
C GLY A 440 -4.05 -3.00 2.73
N VAL A 441 -3.06 -2.74 3.58
CA VAL A 441 -2.42 -1.42 3.71
C VAL A 441 -1.15 -1.41 2.87
N ILE A 442 -1.02 -0.45 1.95
CA ILE A 442 0.20 -0.29 1.15
C ILE A 442 0.72 1.12 1.38
N THR A 443 1.98 1.26 1.79
CA THR A 443 2.60 2.59 1.94
C THR A 443 4.10 2.51 1.70
N GLN A 444 4.65 3.58 1.13
CA GLN A 444 6.10 3.79 1.09
C GLN A 444 6.66 4.60 2.25
N ARG A 445 5.78 5.07 3.14
CA ARG A 445 6.09 5.90 4.32
C ARG A 445 5.36 5.34 5.54
N PRO A 446 5.87 4.28 6.19
CA PRO A 446 5.23 3.75 7.39
C PRO A 446 5.24 4.74 8.57
N GLY A 447 6.20 5.66 8.66
CA GLY A 447 6.20 6.72 9.70
C GLY A 447 5.24 7.88 9.48
N GLU A 448 4.70 8.04 8.27
CA GLU A 448 3.61 8.98 8.01
C GLU A 448 2.22 8.33 8.18
N LEU A 449 2.15 7.01 8.46
CA LEU A 449 0.90 6.27 8.65
C LEU A 449 0.48 6.24 10.14
N ASP A 450 -0.82 6.29 10.43
CA ASP A 450 -1.36 6.11 11.78
C ASP A 450 -0.86 4.77 12.41
N PRO A 451 -0.08 4.81 13.51
CA PRO A 451 0.48 3.61 14.13
C PRO A 451 -0.58 2.60 14.59
N THR A 452 -1.81 3.06 14.86
CA THR A 452 -2.94 2.18 15.17
C THR A 452 -3.29 1.29 13.98
N ILE A 453 -3.26 1.81 12.76
CA ILE A 453 -3.58 1.04 11.55
C ILE A 453 -2.51 -0.01 11.27
N LEU A 454 -1.23 0.36 11.39
CA LEU A 454 -0.13 -0.58 11.20
C LEU A 454 -0.14 -1.70 12.26
N SER A 455 -0.37 -1.36 13.53
CA SER A 455 -0.47 -2.36 14.61
C SER A 455 -1.72 -3.25 14.56
N GLN A 456 -2.77 -2.86 13.83
CA GLN A 456 -3.89 -3.75 13.51
C GLN A 456 -3.62 -4.68 12.31
N CYS A 457 -2.52 -4.52 11.57
CA CYS A 457 -2.12 -5.43 10.51
C CYS A 457 -1.37 -6.61 11.10
N SER A 458 -2.07 -7.73 11.37
CA SER A 458 -1.45 -8.92 11.97
C SER A 458 -0.42 -9.61 11.06
N THR A 459 -0.32 -9.24 9.78
CA THR A 459 0.73 -9.72 8.86
C THR A 459 1.38 -8.53 8.15
N VAL A 460 2.70 -8.51 8.04
CA VAL A 460 3.44 -7.46 7.34
C VAL A 460 4.48 -8.07 6.41
N PHE A 461 4.55 -7.53 5.19
CA PHE A 461 5.61 -7.78 4.23
C PHE A 461 6.49 -6.52 4.14
N ALA A 462 7.62 -6.57 4.84
CA ALA A 462 8.58 -5.48 4.86
C ALA A 462 9.63 -5.66 3.75
N MET A 463 9.46 -4.91 2.67
CA MET A 463 10.46 -4.78 1.60
C MET A 463 11.51 -3.73 2.00
N ARG A 464 12.53 -3.47 1.17
CA ARG A 464 13.60 -2.51 1.47
C ARG A 464 13.05 -1.14 1.92
N LEU A 465 13.49 -0.71 3.11
CA LEU A 465 13.25 0.63 3.67
C LEU A 465 14.59 1.36 3.81
N SER A 466 14.66 2.59 3.31
CA SER A 466 15.92 3.37 3.25
C SER A 466 16.10 4.35 4.40
N ASN A 467 15.06 4.58 5.20
CA ASN A 467 15.04 5.53 6.31
C ASN A 467 15.04 4.74 7.63
N ASP A 468 15.93 5.09 8.57
CA ASP A 468 16.07 4.38 9.84
C ASP A 468 14.83 4.54 10.72
N HIS A 469 14.19 5.71 10.70
CA HIS A 469 12.93 5.92 11.42
C HIS A 469 11.82 4.98 10.95
N ASP A 470 11.67 4.83 9.63
CA ASP A 470 10.70 3.89 9.05
C ASP A 470 11.04 2.43 9.41
N GLN A 471 12.33 2.07 9.48
CA GLN A 471 12.75 0.74 9.94
C GLN A 471 12.41 0.52 11.43
N ASP A 472 12.61 1.52 12.29
CA ASP A 472 12.31 1.42 13.74
C ASP A 472 10.81 1.27 14.02
N ILE A 473 9.96 1.88 13.19
CA ILE A 473 8.50 1.68 13.25
C ILE A 473 8.11 0.25 12.87
N ILE A 474 8.76 -0.34 11.84
CA ILE A 474 8.53 -1.75 11.51
C ILE A 474 9.06 -2.66 12.63
N ARG A 475 10.22 -2.36 13.22
CA ARG A 475 10.78 -3.08 14.39
C ARG A 475 9.82 -3.06 15.58
N SER A 476 9.20 -1.93 15.90
CA SER A 476 8.28 -1.80 17.04
C SER A 476 6.92 -2.50 16.85
N ALA A 477 6.55 -2.83 15.61
CA ALA A 477 5.36 -3.60 15.30
C ALA A 477 5.55 -5.14 15.39
N ILE A 478 6.79 -5.60 15.63
CA ILE A 478 7.14 -7.03 15.70
C ILE A 478 7.27 -7.46 17.17
N PRO A 479 6.75 -8.65 17.57
CA PRO A 479 7.04 -9.21 18.89
C PRO A 479 8.54 -9.40 19.14
N ASP A 480 9.02 -9.08 20.35
CA ASP A 480 10.45 -9.01 20.72
C ASP A 480 11.30 -10.23 20.31
N SER A 481 10.69 -11.40 20.16
CA SER A 481 11.32 -12.69 19.80
C SER A 481 11.87 -12.78 18.35
N SER A 482 11.98 -11.67 17.61
CA SER A 482 12.45 -11.68 16.21
C SER A 482 13.17 -10.39 15.77
N ALA A 483 13.69 -9.62 16.72
CA ALA A 483 14.35 -8.34 16.44
C ALA A 483 15.59 -8.49 15.54
N SER A 484 16.39 -9.56 15.67
CA SER A 484 17.59 -9.77 14.86
C SER A 484 17.31 -9.89 13.36
N THR A 485 16.16 -10.46 12.96
CA THR A 485 15.74 -10.57 11.56
C THR A 485 15.61 -9.20 10.87
N MET A 486 15.36 -8.13 11.64
CA MET A 486 15.19 -6.76 11.11
C MET A 486 16.50 -5.99 10.94
N SER A 487 17.65 -6.57 11.32
CA SER A 487 18.97 -6.01 10.98
C SER A 487 19.22 -5.95 9.47
N PHE A 488 18.51 -6.77 8.69
CA PHE A 488 18.68 -6.83 7.23
C PHE A 488 17.80 -5.87 6.44
N LEU A 489 16.83 -5.16 7.04
CA LEU A 489 15.83 -4.33 6.33
C LEU A 489 16.42 -3.33 5.32
N SER A 490 17.58 -2.76 5.62
CA SER A 490 18.30 -1.80 4.77
C SER A 490 19.06 -2.46 3.60
N SER A 491 19.39 -3.75 3.70
CA SER A 491 20.16 -4.52 2.70
C SER A 491 19.32 -5.50 1.86
N ILE A 492 17.98 -5.46 2.00
CA ILE A 492 17.04 -6.26 1.21
C ILE A 492 17.10 -5.89 -0.30
N GLY A 493 17.12 -6.90 -1.16
CA GLY A 493 17.09 -6.73 -2.61
C GLY A 493 15.75 -6.25 -3.17
N ASN A 494 15.70 -5.81 -4.43
CA ASN A 494 14.42 -5.56 -5.11
C ASN A 494 13.65 -6.89 -5.25
N GLY A 495 12.35 -6.90 -4.95
CA GLY A 495 11.53 -8.13 -4.96
C GLY A 495 11.75 -9.07 -3.78
N GLU A 496 12.68 -8.76 -2.86
CA GLU A 496 12.78 -9.44 -1.57
C GLU A 496 11.95 -8.72 -0.50
N ALA A 497 11.56 -9.48 0.53
CA ALA A 497 10.89 -8.98 1.72
C ALA A 497 11.24 -9.83 2.95
N ILE A 498 11.01 -9.27 4.13
CA ILE A 498 10.79 -10.07 5.33
C ILE A 498 9.28 -10.11 5.59
N ALA A 499 8.71 -11.31 5.59
CA ALA A 499 7.33 -11.56 5.97
C ALA A 499 7.26 -11.97 7.44
N PHE A 500 6.36 -11.37 8.21
CA PHE A 500 6.13 -11.71 9.62
C PHE A 500 4.66 -11.54 10.02
N GLY A 501 4.26 -12.18 11.11
CA GLY A 501 2.91 -12.11 11.67
C GLY A 501 2.06 -13.36 11.43
N GLU A 502 0.76 -13.28 11.70
CA GLU A 502 -0.14 -14.44 11.88
C GLU A 502 -0.45 -15.26 10.61
N ALA A 503 -0.05 -14.79 9.42
CA ALA A 503 -0.13 -15.57 8.18
C ALA A 503 1.14 -16.37 7.86
N VAL A 504 2.21 -16.28 8.67
CA VAL A 504 3.44 -17.07 8.51
C VAL A 504 3.77 -17.82 9.80
N ALA A 505 4.41 -18.98 9.70
CA ALA A 505 4.81 -19.79 10.86
C ALA A 505 5.88 -19.08 11.72
N VAL A 506 6.91 -18.58 11.06
CA VAL A 506 8.08 -17.90 11.63
C VAL A 506 8.46 -16.75 10.69
N PRO A 507 8.93 -15.60 11.20
CA PRO A 507 9.43 -14.52 10.35
C PRO A 507 10.48 -15.01 9.34
N MET A 508 10.21 -14.77 8.06
CA MET A 508 10.99 -15.33 6.95
C MET A 508 11.49 -14.25 6.00
N ARG A 509 12.78 -14.32 5.63
CA ARG A 509 13.30 -13.55 4.49
C ARG A 509 13.05 -14.36 3.22
N MET A 510 12.32 -13.76 2.29
CA MET A 510 11.84 -14.40 1.07
C MET A 510 12.03 -13.49 -0.15
N MET A 511 12.03 -14.10 -1.32
CA MET A 511 11.88 -13.43 -2.61
C MET A 511 10.49 -13.75 -3.18
N PHE A 512 9.74 -12.72 -3.60
CA PHE A 512 8.42 -12.94 -4.19
C PHE A 512 8.51 -13.68 -5.53
N GLU A 513 7.50 -14.51 -5.82
CA GLU A 513 7.34 -15.16 -7.12
C GLU A 513 7.19 -14.09 -8.22
N ARG A 514 7.87 -14.29 -9.37
CA ARG A 514 7.66 -13.42 -10.53
C ARG A 514 6.32 -13.74 -11.18
N VAL A 515 5.37 -12.81 -11.07
CA VAL A 515 4.11 -12.88 -11.83
C VAL A 515 4.37 -12.77 -13.35
N SER A 516 3.49 -13.36 -14.16
CA SER A 516 3.64 -13.33 -15.62
C SER A 516 3.44 -11.91 -16.18
N GLU A 517 4.07 -11.61 -17.32
CA GLU A 517 4.07 -10.25 -17.88
C GLU A 517 2.67 -9.70 -18.20
N ASN A 518 1.71 -10.60 -18.43
CA ASN A 518 0.32 -10.30 -18.76
C ASN A 518 -0.53 -9.89 -17.54
N VAL A 519 -0.01 -10.05 -16.32
CA VAL A 519 -0.67 -9.63 -15.06
C VAL A 519 0.23 -8.72 -14.22
N LEU A 520 1.28 -8.15 -14.83
CA LEU A 520 2.08 -7.12 -14.18
C LEU A 520 1.27 -5.82 -14.02
N PRO A 521 1.35 -5.14 -12.86
CA PRO A 521 0.90 -3.76 -12.73
C PRO A 521 1.57 -2.87 -13.78
N ARG A 522 0.79 -1.98 -14.36
CA ARG A 522 1.24 -0.96 -15.32
C ARG A 522 0.37 0.26 -15.11
N ALA A 523 0.98 1.41 -14.86
CA ALA A 523 0.26 2.67 -14.88
C ALA A 523 -0.50 2.78 -16.22
N ASN A 524 -1.83 2.94 -16.17
CA ASN A 524 -2.65 3.15 -17.37
C ASN A 524 -2.21 4.45 -18.06
N SER A 525 -1.32 4.28 -19.03
CA SER A 525 -0.58 5.34 -19.68
C SER A 525 -1.44 5.93 -20.81
N GLY A 526 -2.53 6.61 -20.42
CA GLY A 526 -3.30 7.51 -21.29
C GLY A 526 -2.48 8.75 -21.70
N LEU A 527 -1.43 9.05 -20.95
CA LEU A 527 -0.24 9.71 -21.47
C LEU A 527 0.62 8.67 -22.18
N GLN A 528 0.89 8.87 -23.48
CA GLN A 528 2.00 8.16 -24.16
C GLN A 528 3.25 8.19 -23.26
N PRO A 529 4.15 7.17 -23.33
CA PRO A 529 5.39 7.20 -22.57
C PRO A 529 6.01 8.57 -22.72
N VAL A 530 6.30 9.23 -21.60
CA VAL A 530 6.92 10.56 -21.61
C VAL A 530 8.29 10.37 -22.23
N HIS A 531 8.34 10.52 -23.56
CA HIS A 531 9.53 10.91 -24.26
C HIS A 531 10.10 12.06 -23.43
N ARG A 532 11.41 12.01 -23.16
CA ARG A 532 12.17 13.23 -22.92
C ARG A 532 12.18 14.00 -24.23
N GLY A 533 11.01 14.51 -24.59
CA GLY A 533 10.76 15.26 -25.81
C GLY A 533 11.46 16.60 -25.65
N ASP A 534 12.07 17.03 -26.73
CA ASP A 534 12.52 18.41 -26.85
C ASP A 534 11.35 19.35 -26.44
N PRO A 535 11.52 20.25 -25.45
CA PRO A 535 10.51 21.23 -25.08
C PRO A 535 9.94 22.03 -26.26
N ASN A 536 10.69 22.15 -27.36
CA ASN A 536 10.23 22.79 -28.60
C ASN A 536 9.09 22.04 -29.32
N GLY A 537 8.87 20.74 -29.01
CA GLY A 537 7.78 19.94 -29.56
C GLY A 537 6.44 20.04 -28.82
N VAL A 538 6.37 20.85 -27.75
CA VAL A 538 5.20 20.93 -26.87
C VAL A 538 4.17 21.92 -27.40
N ASP A 539 3.02 21.40 -27.88
CA ASP A 539 1.87 22.22 -28.30
C ASP A 539 1.17 22.85 -27.08
N LEU A 540 1.68 24.01 -26.67
CA LEU A 540 1.10 24.86 -25.62
C LEU A 540 -0.37 25.18 -25.85
N ARG A 541 -0.86 25.22 -27.10
CA ARG A 541 -2.26 25.52 -27.40
C ARG A 541 -3.17 24.37 -26.95
N LYS A 542 -2.79 23.12 -27.24
CA LYS A 542 -3.52 21.93 -26.77
C LYS A 542 -3.47 21.79 -25.25
N ILE A 543 -2.33 22.10 -24.62
CA ILE A 543 -2.22 22.11 -23.16
C ILE A 543 -3.15 23.18 -22.57
N VAL A 544 -3.13 24.41 -23.09
CA VAL A 544 -4.00 25.50 -22.62
C VAL A 544 -5.48 25.22 -22.87
N MET A 545 -5.87 24.54 -23.97
CA MET A 545 -7.27 24.13 -24.17
C MET A 545 -7.71 23.07 -23.15
N ARG A 546 -6.87 22.07 -22.85
CA ARG A 546 -7.12 21.10 -21.77
C ARG A 546 -7.21 21.78 -20.39
N MET A 547 -6.29 22.69 -20.07
CA MET A 547 -6.32 23.49 -18.83
C MET A 547 -7.56 24.40 -18.72
N ARG A 548 -8.18 24.76 -19.84
CA ARG A 548 -9.42 25.55 -19.88
C ARG A 548 -10.69 24.69 -19.89
N HIS A 549 -10.56 23.36 -19.96
CA HIS A 549 -11.68 22.42 -20.10
C HIS A 549 -12.64 22.80 -21.26
N ILE A 550 -12.08 23.29 -22.37
CA ILE A 550 -12.84 23.59 -23.59
C ILE A 550 -12.67 22.41 -24.55
N ASP A 551 -13.68 21.54 -24.59
CA ASP A 551 -13.79 20.50 -25.60
C ASP A 551 -14.26 21.10 -26.92
N ASP A 552 -13.34 21.18 -27.89
CA ASP A 552 -13.64 21.53 -29.28
C ASP A 552 -13.99 20.27 -30.11
N SER A 553 -14.89 19.45 -29.53
CA SER A 553 -15.44 18.26 -30.18
C SER A 553 -16.54 18.71 -31.15
N PRO A 554 -16.35 18.60 -32.48
CA PRO A 554 -17.37 19.03 -33.43
C PRO A 554 -18.59 18.11 -33.31
N LYS A 555 -19.72 18.66 -32.84
CA LYS A 555 -20.99 17.93 -32.78
C LYS A 555 -21.34 17.40 -34.18
N PRO A 556 -21.68 16.11 -34.34
CA PRO A 556 -22.02 15.57 -35.66
C PRO A 556 -23.28 16.27 -36.18
N GLN A 557 -23.15 16.98 -37.30
CA GLN A 557 -24.28 17.60 -37.98
C GLN A 557 -25.13 16.53 -38.66
N ALA A 558 -26.45 16.65 -38.53
CA ALA A 558 -27.39 15.75 -39.20
C ALA A 558 -27.23 15.83 -40.74
N PRO A 559 -27.36 14.71 -41.48
CA PRO A 559 -27.10 14.68 -42.91
C PRO A 559 -28.10 15.55 -43.68
N GLN A 560 -27.60 16.60 -44.34
CA GLN A 560 -28.41 17.40 -45.26
C GLN A 560 -28.61 16.67 -46.59
N HIS A 561 -29.84 16.70 -47.09
CA HIS A 561 -30.26 16.04 -48.31
C HIS A 561 -29.71 16.81 -49.54
N VAL A 562 -28.89 16.17 -50.39
CA VAL A 562 -28.41 16.74 -51.65
C VAL A 562 -29.11 16.06 -52.84
N PRO A 563 -29.91 16.78 -53.65
CA PRO A 563 -30.51 16.22 -54.85
C PRO A 563 -29.64 16.45 -56.10
N GLY A 564 -29.50 15.39 -56.90
CA GLY A 564 -29.29 15.51 -58.36
C GLY A 564 -27.86 15.45 -58.90
N ARG A 565 -27.52 14.31 -59.53
CA ARG A 565 -26.65 14.26 -60.72
C ARG A 565 -26.98 13.03 -61.58
N PRO A 566 -27.16 13.16 -62.90
CA PRO A 566 -27.38 12.02 -63.79
C PRO A 566 -26.08 11.38 -64.29
N GLN A 567 -26.16 10.06 -64.42
CA GLN A 567 -25.47 9.08 -65.30
C GLN A 567 -24.27 9.49 -66.21
N SER A 568 -23.20 8.68 -66.08
CA SER A 568 -22.33 8.03 -67.12
C SER A 568 -22.07 8.72 -68.47
N GLU A 569 -20.84 8.72 -69.01
CA GLU A 569 -20.25 7.52 -69.67
C GLU A 569 -18.75 7.65 -70.07
N GLN A 570 -18.12 6.48 -70.27
CA GLN A 570 -17.04 6.11 -71.23
C GLN A 570 -15.56 6.57 -71.07
N LEU A 571 -14.70 5.57 -71.35
CA LEU A 571 -13.22 5.49 -71.46
C LEU A 571 -12.74 5.75 -72.92
N PRO A 572 -11.49 5.47 -73.40
CA PRO A 572 -10.14 5.27 -72.78
C PRO A 572 -8.98 6.05 -73.50
N SER A 573 -7.71 5.68 -73.21
CA SER A 573 -6.56 5.44 -74.15
C SER A 573 -5.24 6.25 -73.91
N ILE A 574 -4.09 5.58 -73.65
CA ILE A 574 -2.93 5.25 -74.56
C ILE A 574 -1.92 6.44 -74.70
N ASP A 575 -0.58 6.38 -74.59
CA ASP A 575 0.46 5.35 -74.25
C ASP A 575 1.81 6.05 -73.79
N PRO A 576 2.97 5.36 -73.57
CA PRO A 576 4.09 5.85 -72.72
C PRO A 576 5.46 6.16 -73.43
N MET A 577 6.55 6.23 -72.63
CA MET A 577 8.01 6.39 -72.93
C MET A 577 8.50 7.83 -73.24
N ASP A 578 9.62 8.32 -72.70
CA ASP A 578 11.00 7.87 -72.96
C ASP A 578 12.04 8.11 -71.82
N GLU A 579 13.27 7.58 -71.99
CA GLU A 579 14.36 7.41 -70.99
C GLU A 579 15.48 8.53 -70.98
N PHE A 580 16.61 8.23 -70.30
CA PHE A 580 17.90 8.94 -70.16
C PHE A 580 17.99 10.06 -69.11
N GLY A 581 19.08 10.25 -68.34
CA GLY A 581 20.30 9.44 -68.16
C GLY A 581 21.52 10.24 -67.63
N ALA A 582 22.07 9.85 -66.47
CA ALA A 582 23.41 10.15 -65.91
C ALA A 582 23.90 11.61 -65.61
N ALA A 583 24.77 11.74 -64.60
CA ALA A 583 25.44 12.97 -64.13
C ALA A 583 26.79 13.23 -64.85
N PRO A 584 27.51 14.39 -64.72
CA PRO A 584 28.37 14.65 -63.52
C PRO A 584 28.80 16.13 -63.20
N ALA A 585 29.66 16.28 -62.17
CA ALA A 585 30.86 17.16 -62.08
C ALA A 585 30.90 18.51 -61.28
N ARG A 586 31.75 18.49 -60.23
CA ARG A 586 32.87 19.42 -59.86
C ARG A 586 32.66 20.90 -59.42
N ARG A 587 32.80 21.10 -58.10
CA ARG A 587 33.78 21.97 -57.35
C ARG A 587 34.33 23.29 -57.96
N ARG A 588 34.16 24.40 -57.21
CA ARG A 588 35.16 25.44 -56.74
C ARG A 588 34.37 26.71 -56.29
N PHE A 589 34.82 27.62 -55.41
CA PHE A 589 36.05 27.82 -54.61
C PHE A 589 35.70 28.41 -53.20
N SER A 590 36.70 28.75 -52.38
CA SER A 590 36.66 29.19 -50.96
C SER A 590 36.42 30.71 -50.77
N ASP A 591 36.12 31.26 -49.57
CA ASP A 591 37.10 31.62 -48.52
C ASP A 591 36.48 31.99 -47.14
N GLN A 592 37.09 31.47 -46.06
CA GLN A 592 37.37 32.01 -44.69
C GLN A 592 36.32 32.81 -43.86
N PRO A 593 36.50 32.93 -42.52
CA PRO A 593 36.89 31.93 -41.51
C PRO A 593 35.96 31.93 -40.26
N ALA A 594 36.24 31.08 -39.28
CA ALA A 594 35.41 30.88 -38.08
C ALA A 594 35.52 31.99 -37.01
N TYR A 595 34.45 32.18 -36.23
CA TYR A 595 34.42 33.02 -35.02
C TYR A 595 33.94 32.20 -33.81
N ALA A 596 34.61 32.34 -32.66
CA ALA A 596 34.31 31.64 -31.41
C ALA A 596 33.60 32.57 -30.40
N PRO A 597 32.69 32.06 -29.54
CA PRO A 597 31.98 32.89 -28.57
C PRO A 597 32.87 33.30 -27.37
N PRO A 598 32.67 34.50 -26.79
CA PRO A 598 33.52 35.05 -25.73
C PRO A 598 33.12 34.60 -24.31
N ALA A 599 34.08 34.69 -23.38
CA ALA A 599 33.91 34.48 -21.93
C ALA A 599 33.53 35.79 -21.19
N PRO A 600 32.89 35.73 -20.01
CA PRO A 600 32.54 36.90 -19.20
C PRO A 600 33.62 37.31 -18.18
N ALA A 601 33.63 38.61 -17.83
CA ALA A 601 34.43 39.25 -16.76
C ALA A 601 33.80 40.63 -16.42
N PRO A 602 34.24 41.38 -15.39
CA PRO A 602 34.44 41.00 -13.98
C PRO A 602 33.70 41.97 -12.98
N GLU A 603 34.12 42.00 -11.72
CA GLU A 603 33.44 42.52 -10.51
C GLU A 603 33.35 44.05 -10.27
N ARG A 604 32.41 44.46 -9.39
CA ARG A 604 32.49 45.43 -8.23
C ARG A 604 31.06 45.85 -7.80
N GLY A 605 30.71 46.16 -6.54
CA GLY A 605 31.39 46.15 -5.23
C GLY A 605 30.56 46.89 -4.14
N TYR A 606 31.01 46.86 -2.87
CA TYR A 606 30.46 47.52 -1.64
C TYR A 606 29.19 46.89 -0.99
N GLY A 607 29.12 46.70 0.35
CA GLY A 607 30.13 46.82 1.41
C GLY A 607 29.54 46.79 2.84
N TYR A 608 30.33 46.38 3.85
CA TYR A 608 30.41 46.84 5.27
C TYR A 608 30.89 45.76 6.28
N ASN A 609 32.08 46.02 6.85
CA ASN A 609 32.65 45.75 8.19
C ASN A 609 31.65 45.50 9.36
N GLU A 610 31.95 44.97 10.55
CA GLU A 610 33.12 44.43 11.29
C GLU A 610 32.58 43.78 12.61
N ALA A 611 33.27 43.04 13.49
CA ALA A 611 34.63 42.46 13.59
C ALA A 611 34.58 41.26 14.60
N ALA A 612 35.73 40.66 14.96
CA ALA A 612 35.91 39.74 16.09
C ALA A 612 37.12 40.16 16.96
N PRO A 613 37.31 39.55 18.15
CA PRO A 613 38.65 39.07 18.49
C PRO A 613 38.70 37.68 19.17
N GLU A 614 39.92 37.11 19.18
CA GLU A 614 40.37 35.82 19.73
C GLU A 614 40.37 35.82 21.30
N ALA A 615 40.66 34.76 22.07
CA ALA A 615 41.48 33.56 21.84
C ALA A 615 41.12 32.33 22.74
N ALA A 616 41.81 31.21 22.54
CA ALA A 616 41.62 29.89 23.19
C ALA A 616 42.52 29.68 24.45
N PRO A 617 42.86 28.45 24.95
CA PRO A 617 42.27 27.10 24.87
C PRO A 617 42.18 26.34 26.25
N ALA A 618 41.58 25.13 26.32
CA ALA A 618 41.99 23.98 27.18
C ALA A 618 40.98 22.80 27.13
N ALA A 619 41.41 21.57 27.50
CA ALA A 619 40.64 20.32 27.42
C ALA A 619 40.48 19.59 28.80
N PRO A 620 40.32 18.25 28.91
CA PRO A 620 39.03 17.58 29.16
C PRO A 620 38.95 16.77 30.48
N ARG A 621 37.78 16.20 30.84
CA ARG A 621 37.67 14.94 31.62
C ARG A 621 36.26 14.34 31.77
N HIS A 622 36.21 13.02 32.01
CA HIS A 622 35.07 12.19 32.45
C HIS A 622 34.60 12.59 33.88
N GLU A 623 33.41 12.26 34.39
CA GLU A 623 32.94 10.90 34.79
C GLU A 623 31.42 10.84 35.10
N LEU A 624 30.92 9.62 35.32
CA LEU A 624 29.53 9.31 35.70
C LEU A 624 29.25 9.62 37.18
N SER A 625 27.99 9.94 37.54
CA SER A 625 27.15 9.02 38.36
C SER A 625 25.88 9.62 39.01
N SER A 626 24.79 8.85 38.90
CA SER A 626 23.79 8.58 39.96
C SER A 626 22.70 9.60 40.34
N LEU A 627 21.65 9.03 40.98
CA LEU A 627 20.55 9.68 41.74
C LEU A 627 19.58 10.52 40.88
N ARG A 628 18.53 9.93 40.27
CA ARG A 628 17.29 9.41 40.90
C ARG A 628 16.67 10.33 41.97
N SER A 629 15.41 10.68 41.70
CA SER A 629 14.33 11.11 42.62
C SER A 629 14.10 12.61 42.85
N SER A 630 12.80 12.94 42.92
CA SER A 630 12.16 14.24 43.17
C SER A 630 12.39 15.36 42.12
N LEU A 631 11.30 15.74 41.44
CA LEU A 631 10.83 17.12 41.21
C LEU A 631 9.70 17.15 40.17
N LEU A 632 8.54 16.61 40.54
CA LEU A 632 7.28 16.89 39.86
C LEU A 632 6.18 17.22 40.86
N LYS A 633 5.63 18.44 40.71
CA LYS A 633 4.27 18.86 41.08
C LYS A 633 3.85 18.80 42.56
N LYS A 634 3.89 19.98 43.20
CA LYS A 634 2.72 20.52 43.94
C LYS A 634 2.55 22.01 43.63
N PRO A 635 1.33 22.52 43.37
CA PRO A 635 1.07 23.95 43.28
C PRO A 635 0.91 24.60 44.66
N LEU A 636 1.25 25.89 44.76
CA LEU A 636 0.98 26.71 45.95
C LEU A 636 -0.48 27.19 45.98
N SER A 637 -1.31 26.54 46.78
CA SER A 637 -2.54 27.14 47.35
C SER A 637 -3.06 26.28 48.49
N SER A 638 -3.53 26.94 49.56
CA SER A 638 -4.18 26.36 50.76
C SER A 638 -3.42 25.24 51.51
N LEU A 639 -2.76 25.62 52.61
CA LEU A 639 -3.26 25.26 53.95
C LEU A 639 -2.56 26.13 55.00
N LEU A 640 -3.27 27.18 55.40
CA LEU A 640 -2.99 27.98 56.57
C LEU A 640 -3.84 27.43 57.72
N LYS A 641 -3.21 27.30 58.89
CA LYS A 641 -3.80 27.16 60.24
C LYS A 641 -4.38 25.79 60.64
N ASP A 642 -4.09 25.55 61.93
CA ASP A 642 -4.64 24.62 62.92
C ASP A 642 -4.41 23.10 62.71
#